data_AF-A0A0K3B5B2-F1
#
_entry.id   AF-A0A0K3B5B2-F1
#
_cell.length_a   1.000
_cell.length_b   1.000
_cell.length_c   1.000
_cell.angle_alpha   90.00
_cell.angle_beta   90.00
_cell.angle_gamma   90.00
#
_symmetry.space_group_name_H-M   'P 1'
#
loop_
_entity.id
_entity.type
_entity.pdbx_description
1 polymer ?
#
loop_
_entity_poly.entity_id
_entity_poly.type
_entity_poly.pdbx_seq_one_letter_code
_entity_poly.pdbx_strand_id
1 'polypeptide(L)'
;MPPDRPVPTADTAAPVTAPAQQAAAVPSAGPEALLALQATAGNAAVTRMMSSPLPVSIVPPSTPEFLSLVADIEARRTAILAHSMAQAEQIRTTADTLKQRYRSTADTKASAVEQAHADALGVVHQHASTAQATIGGNLEAELARVDTAADAELQRLDRVIEDKRGTVTRHAEEKVATAEQRGTEQAERASTGTAERARRAEEIATTKVERYRDHEQADEIRDTVSSAQRDVIAEVNRTGTAVANSVRTKSTELGGHFRDEAAKTARDFDQPRTDARTQILENRDRTKDTLREIAGAATARINAEAAQLGTSLQEESVRRATEIRGQAAVFDASIDESVATTVTQLAGPAEALAGDLAAFAQDNQDVACYQPFVDEARDELLAAATERETQIDDLATQFLGSLDQTTGDAETTLTDYGQALVESAQQAGTGFGGPVNEIMESTAQQMHDTTDEGARSMGVVTDGMGRELDRAIGDLDSQWDDKLSEHTAELRGEVDTALADEDRVVERFERDIEVSVDRIVEESGFFDSVWNFCVGLAEGIWHGAVALFKGVWDAIKTPLFWIAVAVVVVVLVIAVVVLVIKGAAVLAAIAAVLAFAGKVLLVIGVIVGAIAAIYYVYLAFTRPDLTWRQRGELVGRAIFEAAMAFTGTGILARLKVFAQVSRFRALVARVGNLALAIKLVNMVPDLEKIARLLDLAEAANVVRVLDKVADAELAIALLSRVRDVEELIVLVDRIGDASKLARLPELIDLVGDTRKVGRLLERVPNPDDLTRMIGEVGGPDALLRLTDDLPATDLTGLITTHGADAVRWAATELTGLEAQALLARMTPDVVTGMRGVTPRTATRLLDAFDNSLLARVVAEIDLSDLVPFLDQQETGAARRILAQYADAGSWDRLRRFLRGTVEAAETEGYAAAGAGDLIVDNQTLSAVRAMLAGVDFHALQPIEQRMIQQLFAHLGQPLDATGTLVPPNQTAIQAVMGRLRAPATVMGETGVNAVHKPLGGVATDLGAAERPAGLAVDIDRNSAAYRQMLADLESPPSRPWTPSSTTAPTPVGRAEGIRDRTVVADALFAQVEGGGVARFMTADGNVFERLAGWAVSVTPPAAGSGSVASRLARANPAGFEIMVNGRRLLVIPVGL
;
A
#
# COMPACT_ATOMS: atom_id res chain seq x y z
N MET A 1 3.48 20.71 46.38
CA MET A 1 2.63 21.84 45.95
C MET A 1 2.84 22.07 44.47
N PRO A 2 1.94 21.57 43.61
CA PRO A 2 1.90 21.96 42.20
C PRO A 2 0.80 23.01 41.95
N PRO A 3 0.94 23.89 40.94
CA PRO A 3 -0.06 24.90 40.62
C PRO A 3 -1.19 24.30 39.76
N ASP A 4 -2.41 24.72 40.10
CA ASP A 4 -3.66 24.43 39.40
C ASP A 4 -3.63 24.89 37.94
N ARG A 5 -4.10 24.03 37.04
CA ARG A 5 -4.58 24.42 35.69
C ARG A 5 -6.07 24.10 35.58
N PRO A 6 -6.87 25.03 35.01
CA PRO A 6 -8.32 24.93 35.04
C PRO A 6 -8.86 23.98 33.98
N VAL A 7 -9.91 23.24 34.37
CA VAL A 7 -10.80 22.46 33.51
C VAL A 7 -11.64 23.44 32.67
N PRO A 8 -11.79 23.25 31.34
CA PRO A 8 -12.76 24.01 30.57
C PRO A 8 -14.16 23.42 30.78
N THR A 9 -15.07 24.28 31.22
CA THR A 9 -16.51 24.04 31.32
C THR A 9 -17.13 23.84 29.94
N ALA A 10 -17.93 22.79 29.80
CA ALA A 10 -18.78 22.54 28.65
C ALA A 10 -19.91 23.58 28.59
N ASP A 11 -19.83 24.49 27.62
CA ASP A 11 -20.94 25.37 27.24
C ASP A 11 -21.87 24.60 26.30
N THR A 12 -23.14 24.54 26.69
CA THR A 12 -24.28 24.02 25.93
C THR A 12 -24.50 24.83 24.65
N ALA A 13 -24.10 24.27 23.51
CA ALA A 13 -24.57 24.70 22.19
C ALA A 13 -25.74 23.80 21.75
N ALA A 14 -26.92 24.39 21.67
CA ALA A 14 -28.13 23.77 21.13
C ALA A 14 -27.95 23.37 19.66
N PRO A 15 -28.46 22.20 19.21
CA PRO A 15 -28.43 21.84 17.80
C PRO A 15 -29.45 22.69 17.03
N VAL A 16 -28.95 23.45 16.05
CA VAL A 16 -29.76 24.10 15.02
C VAL A 16 -30.30 23.02 14.10
N THR A 17 -31.59 22.70 14.26
CA THR A 17 -32.36 21.87 13.33
C THR A 17 -32.52 22.62 12.01
N ALA A 18 -31.96 22.06 10.92
CA ALA A 18 -32.28 22.47 9.56
C ALA A 18 -33.73 22.05 9.21
N PRO A 19 -34.52 22.90 8.52
CA PRO A 19 -35.87 22.53 8.13
C PRO A 19 -35.82 21.52 6.97
N ALA A 20 -36.37 20.33 7.20
CA ALA A 20 -36.62 19.36 6.15
C ALA A 20 -37.63 19.95 5.14
N GLN A 21 -37.18 20.17 3.89
CA GLN A 21 -38.06 20.43 2.76
C GLN A 21 -38.84 19.14 2.45
N GLN A 22 -40.12 19.11 2.84
CA GLN A 22 -41.09 18.15 2.32
C GLN A 22 -41.33 18.43 0.84
N ALA A 23 -40.80 17.57 -0.03
CA ALA A 23 -41.28 17.44 -1.40
C ALA A 23 -42.62 16.70 -1.36
N ALA A 24 -43.70 17.39 -1.73
CA ALA A 24 -45.02 16.79 -1.86
C ALA A 24 -45.03 15.79 -3.02
N ALA A 25 -44.99 14.50 -2.69
CA ALA A 25 -45.30 13.42 -3.63
C ALA A 25 -46.83 13.32 -3.78
N VAL A 26 -47.29 13.31 -5.03
CA VAL A 26 -48.68 13.00 -5.40
C VAL A 26 -48.96 11.54 -5.00
N PRO A 27 -50.07 11.23 -4.30
CA PRO A 27 -50.36 9.85 -3.92
C PRO A 27 -50.81 9.07 -5.15
N SER A 28 -49.97 8.17 -5.64
CA SER A 28 -50.42 7.04 -6.44
C SER A 28 -51.20 6.10 -5.54
N ALA A 29 -52.42 5.74 -5.92
CA ALA A 29 -53.24 4.78 -5.17
C ALA A 29 -52.50 3.43 -5.11
N GLY A 30 -51.87 3.17 -3.96
CA GLY A 30 -51.13 1.95 -3.70
C GLY A 30 -52.04 0.78 -3.28
N PRO A 31 -51.47 -0.41 -3.07
CA PRO A 31 -52.17 -1.63 -2.61
C PRO A 31 -53.07 -1.42 -1.38
N GLU A 32 -52.79 -0.42 -0.54
CA GLU A 32 -53.65 0.00 0.57
C GLU A 32 -55.07 0.41 0.13
N ALA A 33 -55.25 0.98 -1.06
CA ALA A 33 -56.58 1.35 -1.57
C ALA A 33 -57.41 0.13 -1.99
N LEU A 34 -56.75 -0.93 -2.46
CA LEU A 34 -57.37 -2.21 -2.83
C LEU A 34 -57.72 -3.02 -1.56
N LEU A 35 -56.82 -3.04 -0.58
CA LEU A 35 -57.05 -3.60 0.76
C LEU A 35 -58.22 -2.90 1.48
N ALA A 36 -58.29 -1.57 1.42
CA ALA A 36 -59.41 -0.81 1.98
C ALA A 36 -60.76 -1.16 1.34
N LEU A 37 -60.77 -1.45 0.02
CA LEU A 37 -61.96 -1.85 -0.75
C LEU A 37 -62.43 -3.27 -0.42
N GLN A 38 -61.52 -4.21 -0.18
CA GLN A 38 -61.85 -5.58 0.23
C GLN A 38 -62.29 -5.65 1.70
N ALA A 39 -61.65 -4.90 2.59
CA ALA A 39 -62.07 -4.79 3.98
C ALA A 39 -63.49 -4.19 4.10
N THR A 40 -63.84 -3.24 3.22
CA THR A 40 -65.22 -2.73 3.14
C THR A 40 -66.20 -3.78 2.61
N ALA A 41 -65.80 -4.66 1.69
CA ALA A 41 -66.66 -5.74 1.20
C ALA A 41 -66.98 -6.77 2.29
N GLY A 42 -66.00 -7.20 3.09
CA GLY A 42 -66.21 -8.12 4.21
C GLY A 42 -67.08 -7.51 5.31
N ASN A 43 -66.87 -6.23 5.64
CA ASN A 43 -67.73 -5.50 6.58
C ASN A 43 -69.14 -5.29 6.03
N ALA A 44 -69.30 -5.05 4.73
CA ALA A 44 -70.60 -4.93 4.09
C ALA A 44 -71.37 -6.27 4.08
N ALA A 45 -70.68 -7.41 3.96
CA ALA A 45 -71.29 -8.73 4.08
C ALA A 45 -71.84 -8.98 5.50
N VAL A 46 -71.05 -8.69 6.54
CA VAL A 46 -71.53 -8.81 7.93
C VAL A 46 -72.65 -7.83 8.24
N THR A 47 -72.56 -6.60 7.73
CA THR A 47 -73.63 -5.60 7.90
C THR A 47 -74.93 -6.06 7.23
N ARG A 48 -74.85 -6.71 6.06
CA ARG A 48 -76.01 -7.28 5.37
C ARG A 48 -76.64 -8.43 6.13
N MET A 49 -75.84 -9.32 6.72
CA MET A 49 -76.35 -10.38 7.60
C MET A 49 -77.01 -9.83 8.87
N MET A 50 -76.51 -8.70 9.40
CA MET A 50 -77.07 -8.03 10.57
C MET A 50 -78.38 -7.29 10.33
N SER A 51 -78.64 -6.81 9.10
CA SER A 51 -79.94 -6.25 8.76
C SER A 51 -81.00 -7.34 8.89
N SER A 52 -81.92 -7.19 9.86
CA SER A 52 -83.00 -8.15 10.07
C SER A 52 -83.68 -8.45 8.74
N PRO A 53 -83.71 -9.72 8.33
CA PRO A 53 -84.22 -10.07 7.03
C PRO A 53 -85.74 -9.78 7.04
N LEU A 54 -86.25 -9.14 5.99
CA LEU A 54 -87.67 -8.77 5.95
C LEU A 54 -88.53 -10.04 6.15
N PRO A 55 -89.56 -10.00 7.02
CA PRO A 55 -90.41 -11.16 7.25
C PRO A 55 -91.06 -11.59 5.94
N VAL A 56 -91.14 -12.91 5.71
CA VAL A 56 -91.78 -13.47 4.52
C VAL A 56 -93.23 -12.99 4.44
N SER A 57 -93.56 -12.23 3.40
CA SER A 57 -94.92 -11.73 3.17
C SER A 57 -95.77 -12.79 2.48
N ILE A 58 -96.91 -13.14 3.08
CA ILE A 58 -97.83 -14.20 2.62
C ILE A 58 -99.21 -13.61 2.32
N VAL A 59 -99.82 -14.00 1.20
CA VAL A 59 -101.10 -13.45 0.70
C VAL A 59 -102.32 -14.29 1.13
N PRO A 60 -103.20 -13.87 2.04
CA PRO A 60 -104.33 -14.71 2.47
C PRO A 60 -105.25 -15.13 1.30
N PRO A 61 -105.88 -16.34 1.32
CA PRO A 61 -105.95 -17.32 2.42
C PRO A 61 -104.86 -18.41 2.38
N SER A 62 -104.40 -18.88 3.54
CA SER A 62 -103.40 -19.97 3.68
C SER A 62 -103.76 -20.91 4.84
N THR A 63 -103.37 -22.17 4.78
CA THR A 63 -103.70 -23.19 5.80
C THR A 63 -102.88 -22.99 7.10
N PRO A 64 -103.41 -23.37 8.28
CA PRO A 64 -102.67 -23.29 9.55
C PRO A 64 -101.33 -24.02 9.53
N GLU A 65 -101.25 -25.14 8.82
CA GLU A 65 -100.05 -25.98 8.74
C GLU A 65 -98.98 -25.37 7.84
N PHE A 66 -99.38 -24.73 6.73
CA PHE A 66 -98.47 -23.93 5.91
C PHE A 66 -97.95 -22.70 6.68
N LEU A 67 -98.79 -22.03 7.48
CA LEU A 67 -98.35 -20.93 8.34
C LEU A 67 -97.33 -21.39 9.39
N SER A 68 -97.45 -22.62 9.90
CA SER A 68 -96.44 -23.23 10.77
C SER A 68 -95.13 -23.52 10.02
N LEU A 69 -95.20 -24.05 8.79
CA LEU A 69 -94.00 -24.28 7.97
C LEU A 69 -93.27 -22.96 7.70
N VAL A 70 -94.00 -21.89 7.40
CA VAL A 70 -93.42 -20.55 7.19
C VAL A 70 -92.73 -20.03 8.45
N ALA A 71 -93.33 -20.23 9.62
CA ALA A 71 -92.71 -19.84 10.88
C ALA A 71 -91.41 -20.62 11.14
N ASP A 72 -91.39 -21.91 10.82
CA ASP A 72 -90.20 -22.77 10.93
C ASP A 72 -89.11 -22.34 9.92
N ILE A 73 -89.49 -22.01 8.68
CA ILE A 73 -88.60 -21.45 7.65
C ILE A 73 -87.98 -20.14 8.13
N GLU A 74 -88.77 -19.23 8.70
CA GLU A 74 -88.28 -17.94 9.18
C GLU A 74 -87.35 -18.09 10.39
N ALA A 75 -87.68 -18.99 11.31
CA ALA A 75 -86.81 -19.34 12.43
C ALA A 75 -85.47 -19.89 11.91
N ARG A 76 -85.48 -20.75 10.89
CA ARG A 76 -84.26 -21.34 10.34
C ARG A 76 -83.42 -20.38 9.52
N ARG A 77 -84.07 -19.51 8.75
CA ARG A 77 -83.44 -18.38 8.05
C ARG A 77 -82.67 -17.49 9.03
N THR A 78 -83.31 -17.16 10.15
CA THR A 78 -82.68 -16.37 11.23
C THR A 78 -81.53 -17.13 11.88
N ALA A 79 -81.69 -18.42 12.13
CA ALA A 79 -80.66 -19.28 12.74
C ALA A 79 -79.42 -19.41 11.85
N ILE A 80 -79.55 -19.69 10.55
CA ILE A 80 -78.42 -19.82 9.61
C ILE A 80 -77.63 -18.52 9.50
N LEU A 81 -78.31 -17.37 9.41
CA LEU A 81 -77.64 -16.06 9.36
C LEU A 81 -76.91 -15.76 10.67
N ALA A 82 -77.55 -16.03 11.82
CA ALA A 82 -76.92 -15.87 13.13
C ALA A 82 -75.71 -16.79 13.32
N HIS A 83 -75.79 -18.04 12.83
CA HIS A 83 -74.70 -19.02 12.88
C HIS A 83 -73.52 -18.59 12.02
N SER A 84 -73.77 -18.18 10.77
CA SER A 84 -72.73 -17.64 9.87
C SER A 84 -72.05 -16.39 10.47
N MET A 85 -72.82 -15.50 11.10
CA MET A 85 -72.26 -14.35 11.82
C MET A 85 -71.40 -14.75 13.02
N ALA A 86 -71.84 -15.73 13.82
CA ALA A 86 -71.06 -16.21 14.97
C ALA A 86 -69.72 -16.80 14.51
N GLN A 87 -69.71 -17.59 13.43
CA GLN A 87 -68.48 -18.12 12.86
C GLN A 87 -67.57 -17.02 12.28
N ALA A 88 -68.14 -16.02 11.60
CA ALA A 88 -67.37 -14.87 11.11
C ALA A 88 -66.68 -14.10 12.24
N GLU A 89 -67.36 -13.91 13.38
CA GLU A 89 -66.79 -13.22 14.55
C GLU A 89 -65.72 -14.07 15.26
N GLN A 90 -65.92 -15.39 15.34
CA GLN A 90 -64.91 -16.31 15.84
C GLN A 90 -63.64 -16.29 14.98
N ILE A 91 -63.79 -16.26 13.65
CA ILE A 91 -62.67 -16.13 12.70
C ILE A 91 -61.90 -14.83 12.95
N ARG A 92 -62.59 -13.70 13.07
CA ARG A 92 -61.96 -12.40 13.34
C ARG A 92 -61.21 -12.37 14.67
N THR A 93 -61.85 -12.83 15.74
CA THR A 93 -61.24 -12.85 17.08
C THR A 93 -59.99 -13.73 17.13
N THR A 94 -60.03 -14.88 16.46
CA THR A 94 -58.87 -15.79 16.38
C THR A 94 -57.75 -15.18 15.54
N ALA A 95 -58.09 -14.56 14.40
CA ALA A 95 -57.12 -13.86 13.57
C ALA A 95 -56.44 -12.71 14.30
N ASP A 96 -57.17 -11.90 15.08
CA ASP A 96 -56.59 -10.84 15.90
C ASP A 96 -55.63 -11.38 16.97
N THR A 97 -55.98 -12.52 17.58
CA THR A 97 -55.12 -13.21 18.56
C THR A 97 -53.82 -13.68 17.90
N LEU A 98 -53.89 -14.28 16.71
CA LEU A 98 -52.72 -14.75 15.96
C LEU A 98 -51.84 -13.59 15.47
N LYS A 99 -52.43 -12.48 15.00
CA LYS A 99 -51.70 -11.25 14.66
C LYS A 99 -50.94 -10.70 15.86
N GLN A 100 -51.59 -10.63 17.03
CA GLN A 100 -50.93 -10.15 18.25
C GLN A 100 -49.77 -11.07 18.69
N ARG A 101 -49.96 -12.40 18.57
CA ARG A 101 -48.93 -13.39 18.84
C ARG A 101 -47.72 -13.20 17.92
N TYR A 102 -47.94 -13.06 16.61
CA TYR A 102 -46.88 -12.82 15.63
C TYR A 102 -46.13 -11.50 15.88
N ARG A 103 -46.85 -10.41 16.17
CA ARG A 103 -46.25 -9.11 16.56
C ARG A 103 -45.35 -9.23 17.79
N SER A 104 -45.80 -9.93 18.83
CA SER A 104 -45.01 -10.16 20.04
C SER A 104 -43.73 -10.95 19.74
N THR A 105 -43.80 -11.94 18.84
CA THR A 105 -42.63 -12.69 18.38
C THR A 105 -41.67 -11.77 17.61
N ALA A 106 -42.18 -10.94 16.69
CA ALA A 106 -41.38 -9.97 15.95
C ALA A 106 -40.66 -8.97 16.86
N ASP A 107 -41.35 -8.37 17.83
CA ASP A 107 -40.75 -7.44 18.79
C ASP A 107 -39.66 -8.11 19.62
N THR A 108 -39.91 -9.34 20.10
CA THR A 108 -38.91 -10.12 20.86
C THR A 108 -37.65 -10.37 20.03
N LYS A 109 -37.80 -10.72 18.75
CA LYS A 109 -36.67 -10.98 17.85
C LYS A 109 -35.94 -9.71 17.45
N ALA A 110 -36.66 -8.62 17.21
CA ALA A 110 -36.05 -7.31 16.95
C ALA A 110 -35.18 -6.85 18.12
N SER A 111 -35.67 -6.98 19.36
CA SER A 111 -34.87 -6.65 20.55
C SER A 111 -33.69 -7.60 20.78
N ALA A 112 -33.81 -8.89 20.45
CA ALA A 112 -32.68 -9.81 20.50
C ALA A 112 -31.57 -9.43 19.50
N VAL A 113 -31.95 -9.01 18.28
CA VAL A 113 -31.00 -8.50 17.28
C VAL A 113 -30.33 -7.21 17.75
N GLU A 114 -31.08 -6.27 18.33
CA GLU A 114 -30.54 -5.03 18.91
C GLU A 114 -29.51 -5.33 20.01
N GLN A 115 -29.83 -6.26 20.93
CA GLN A 115 -28.92 -6.68 22.00
C GLN A 115 -27.65 -7.35 21.44
N ALA A 116 -27.78 -8.23 20.44
CA ALA A 116 -26.63 -8.91 19.85
C ALA A 116 -25.64 -7.94 19.18
N HIS A 117 -26.14 -6.89 18.51
CA HIS A 117 -25.28 -5.84 17.95
C HIS A 117 -24.62 -5.00 19.04
N ALA A 118 -25.34 -4.70 20.13
CA ALA A 118 -24.76 -4.01 21.29
C ALA A 118 -23.65 -4.84 21.96
N ASP A 119 -23.85 -6.15 22.11
CA ASP A 119 -22.85 -7.07 22.65
C ASP A 119 -21.62 -7.16 21.73
N ALA A 120 -21.84 -7.25 20.41
CA ALA A 120 -20.77 -7.24 19.42
C ALA A 120 -19.95 -5.95 19.46
N LEU A 121 -20.61 -4.79 19.61
CA LEU A 121 -19.94 -3.51 19.80
C LEU A 121 -19.10 -3.48 21.09
N GLY A 122 -19.61 -4.08 22.17
CA GLY A 122 -18.86 -4.27 23.42
C GLY A 122 -17.56 -5.07 23.22
N VAL A 123 -17.63 -6.16 22.43
CA VAL A 123 -16.47 -6.99 22.07
C VAL A 123 -15.45 -6.20 21.24
N VAL A 124 -15.89 -5.41 20.26
CA VAL A 124 -15.04 -4.53 19.44
C VAL A 124 -14.28 -3.53 20.33
N HIS A 125 -14.98 -2.87 21.25
CA HIS A 125 -14.36 -1.93 22.20
C HIS A 125 -13.36 -2.62 23.15
N GLN A 126 -13.67 -3.84 23.61
CA GLN A 126 -12.76 -4.61 24.46
C GLN A 126 -11.47 -4.98 23.71
N HIS A 127 -11.56 -5.43 22.46
CA HIS A 127 -10.40 -5.73 21.64
C HIS A 127 -9.55 -4.48 21.38
N ALA A 128 -10.18 -3.37 21.00
CA ALA A 128 -9.48 -2.11 20.78
C ALA A 128 -8.73 -1.64 22.04
N SER A 129 -9.38 -1.68 23.21
CA SER A 129 -8.76 -1.29 24.49
C SER A 129 -7.60 -2.21 24.88
N THR A 130 -7.75 -3.53 24.70
CA THR A 130 -6.69 -4.51 24.97
C THR A 130 -5.47 -4.29 24.08
N ALA A 131 -5.71 -4.00 22.79
CA ALA A 131 -4.66 -3.73 21.84
C ALA A 131 -3.90 -2.44 22.16
N GLN A 132 -4.61 -1.38 22.55
CA GLN A 132 -4.00 -0.14 23.01
C GLN A 132 -3.12 -0.33 24.25
N ALA A 133 -3.62 -1.07 25.24
CA ALA A 133 -2.84 -1.38 26.43
C ALA A 133 -1.56 -2.18 26.08
N THR A 134 -1.66 -3.12 25.15
CA THR A 134 -0.53 -3.95 24.71
C THR A 134 0.50 -3.12 23.93
N ILE A 135 0.05 -2.28 22.98
CA ILE A 135 0.93 -1.36 22.25
C ILE A 135 1.62 -0.38 23.21
N GLY A 136 0.89 0.15 24.19
CA GLY A 136 1.44 1.00 25.24
C GLY A 136 2.51 0.29 26.07
N GLY A 137 2.25 -0.95 26.50
CA GLY A 137 3.22 -1.76 27.23
C GLY A 137 4.49 -2.08 26.42
N ASN A 138 4.32 -2.41 25.13
CA ASN A 138 5.45 -2.63 24.22
C ASN A 138 6.27 -1.36 23.99
N LEU A 139 5.60 -0.21 23.82
CA LEU A 139 6.26 1.09 23.71
C LEU A 139 7.12 1.39 24.95
N GLU A 140 6.57 1.21 26.16
CA GLU A 140 7.32 1.43 27.41
C GLU A 140 8.56 0.53 27.51
N ALA A 141 8.43 -0.75 27.13
CA ALA A 141 9.53 -1.69 27.12
C ALA A 141 10.64 -1.29 26.13
N GLU A 142 10.25 -0.86 24.92
CA GLU A 142 11.20 -0.43 23.88
C GLU A 142 11.86 0.92 24.22
N LEU A 143 11.13 1.88 24.80
CA LEU A 143 11.72 3.12 25.32
C LEU A 143 12.79 2.86 26.39
N ALA A 144 12.55 1.90 27.29
CA ALA A 144 13.52 1.49 28.31
C ALA A 144 14.75 0.77 27.71
N ARG A 145 14.56 -0.02 26.65
CA ARG A 145 15.67 -0.62 25.88
C ARG A 145 16.54 0.44 25.21
N VAL A 146 15.94 1.46 24.60
CA VAL A 146 16.67 2.59 24.00
C VAL A 146 17.48 3.36 25.06
N ASP A 147 16.92 3.61 26.25
CA ASP A 147 17.68 4.20 27.36
C ASP A 147 18.87 3.34 27.78
N THR A 148 18.64 2.04 27.97
CA THR A 148 19.69 1.10 28.37
C THR A 148 20.81 1.03 27.32
N ALA A 149 20.46 1.03 26.04
CA ALA A 149 21.43 1.05 24.94
C ALA A 149 22.25 2.36 24.92
N ALA A 150 21.60 3.51 25.11
CA ALA A 150 22.28 4.80 25.19
C ALA A 150 23.25 4.87 26.37
N ASP A 151 22.83 4.42 27.56
CA ASP A 151 23.68 4.40 28.75
C ASP A 151 24.89 3.48 28.58
N ALA A 152 24.68 2.28 28.02
CA ALA A 152 25.76 1.35 27.71
C ALA A 152 26.76 1.95 26.72
N GLU A 153 26.26 2.70 25.73
CA GLU A 153 27.08 3.32 24.71
C GLU A 153 27.85 4.54 25.23
N LEU A 154 27.26 5.35 26.11
CA LEU A 154 27.96 6.43 26.81
C LEU A 154 29.10 5.88 27.69
N GLN A 155 28.88 4.76 28.39
CA GLN A 155 29.95 4.09 29.13
C GLN A 155 31.03 3.51 28.22
N ARG A 156 30.67 3.09 27.00
CA ARG A 156 31.65 2.63 25.99
C ARG A 156 32.48 3.79 25.48
N LEU A 157 31.86 4.93 25.16
CA LEU A 157 32.54 6.16 24.76
C LEU A 157 33.55 6.61 25.82
N ASP A 158 33.14 6.66 27.09
CA ASP A 158 34.03 7.04 28.20
C ASP A 158 35.26 6.12 28.30
N ARG A 159 35.07 4.81 28.12
CA ARG A 159 36.18 3.83 28.09
C ARG A 159 37.11 4.04 26.90
N VAL A 160 36.57 4.30 25.71
CA VAL A 160 37.37 4.58 24.51
C VAL A 160 38.24 5.82 24.72
N ILE A 161 37.66 6.90 25.23
CA ILE A 161 38.40 8.14 25.50
C ILE A 161 39.55 7.90 26.48
N GLU A 162 39.28 7.17 27.58
CA GLU A 162 40.31 6.89 28.59
C GLU A 162 41.44 6.01 28.04
N ASP A 163 41.12 5.00 27.24
CA ASP A 163 42.10 4.15 26.56
C ASP A 163 42.98 4.97 25.57
N LYS A 164 42.37 5.91 24.83
CA LYS A 164 43.10 6.80 23.92
C LYS A 164 44.01 7.78 24.67
N ARG A 165 43.58 8.33 25.80
CA ARG A 165 44.42 9.16 26.69
C ARG A 165 45.63 8.38 27.22
N GLY A 166 45.40 7.15 27.66
CA GLY A 166 46.46 6.24 28.09
C GLY A 166 47.45 5.95 26.97
N THR A 167 46.95 5.79 25.73
CA THR A 167 47.80 5.54 24.56
C THR A 167 48.69 6.71 24.19
N VAL A 168 48.16 7.94 24.15
CA VAL A 168 48.96 9.17 23.93
C VAL A 168 50.08 9.29 24.97
N THR A 169 49.74 9.07 26.25
CA THR A 169 50.71 9.15 27.35
C THR A 169 51.82 8.10 27.19
N ARG A 170 51.47 6.87 26.80
CA ARG A 170 52.43 5.79 26.59
C ARG A 170 53.39 6.09 25.43
N HIS A 171 52.85 6.54 24.29
CA HIS A 171 53.67 6.93 23.15
C HIS A 171 54.64 8.05 23.54
N ALA A 172 54.17 9.05 24.30
CA ALA A 172 55.04 10.13 24.77
C ALA A 172 56.22 9.60 25.60
N GLU A 173 55.96 8.73 26.59
CA GLU A 173 57.02 8.14 27.41
C GLU A 173 57.99 7.27 26.59
N GLU A 174 57.52 6.57 25.56
CA GLU A 174 58.40 5.85 24.62
C GLU A 174 59.32 6.81 23.85
N LYS A 175 58.80 7.96 23.39
CA LYS A 175 59.63 9.00 22.75
C LYS A 175 60.59 9.65 23.74
N VAL A 176 60.19 9.89 25.00
CA VAL A 176 61.10 10.41 26.04
C VAL A 176 62.25 9.45 26.28
N ALA A 177 61.96 8.16 26.49
CA ALA A 177 63.00 7.15 26.71
C ALA A 177 63.99 7.09 25.53
N THR A 178 63.48 7.23 24.29
CA THR A 178 64.32 7.26 23.09
C THR A 178 65.18 8.54 23.03
N ALA A 179 64.61 9.71 23.35
CA ALA A 179 65.34 10.98 23.39
C ALA A 179 66.48 10.95 24.42
N GLU A 180 66.21 10.46 25.63
CA GLU A 180 67.21 10.32 26.70
C GLU A 180 68.31 9.33 26.32
N GLN A 181 67.96 8.20 25.68
CA GLN A 181 68.94 7.25 25.15
C GLN A 181 69.85 7.91 24.11
N ARG A 182 69.28 8.57 23.10
CA ARG A 182 70.06 9.24 22.03
C ARG A 182 70.93 10.36 22.57
N GLY A 183 70.43 11.15 23.51
CA GLY A 183 71.21 12.17 24.22
C GLY A 183 72.38 11.56 24.98
N THR A 184 72.17 10.44 25.68
CA THR A 184 73.24 9.72 26.38
C THR A 184 74.30 9.20 25.42
N GLU A 185 73.90 8.56 24.31
CA GLU A 185 74.81 8.08 23.25
C GLU A 185 75.70 9.22 22.69
N GLN A 186 75.11 10.39 22.40
CA GLN A 186 75.88 11.53 21.89
C GLN A 186 76.76 12.19 22.96
N ALA A 187 76.32 12.26 24.22
CA ALA A 187 77.13 12.79 25.32
C ALA A 187 78.35 11.89 25.63
N GLU A 188 78.18 10.57 25.54
CA GLU A 188 79.28 9.60 25.63
C GLU A 188 80.25 9.73 24.46
N ARG A 189 79.73 9.94 23.24
CA ARG A 189 80.54 10.20 22.06
C ARG A 189 81.38 11.47 22.20
N ALA A 190 80.79 12.55 22.70
CA ALA A 190 81.52 13.78 23.01
C ALA A 190 82.64 13.50 24.02
N SER A 191 82.30 12.88 25.16
CA SER A 191 83.27 12.56 26.23
C SER A 191 84.43 11.68 25.74
N THR A 192 84.13 10.65 24.93
CA THR A 192 85.13 9.73 24.37
C THR A 192 85.99 10.43 23.32
N GLY A 193 85.38 11.22 22.44
CA GLY A 193 86.10 11.98 21.41
C GLY A 193 87.05 13.01 22.01
N THR A 194 86.63 13.69 23.08
CA THR A 194 87.45 14.63 23.84
C THR A 194 88.63 13.92 24.51
N ALA A 195 88.39 12.76 25.15
CA ALA A 195 89.46 11.98 25.77
C ALA A 195 90.51 11.50 24.76
N GLU A 196 90.09 11.13 23.54
CA GLU A 196 91.00 10.77 22.46
C GLU A 196 91.88 11.96 22.04
N ARG A 197 91.30 13.15 21.88
CA ARG A 197 92.02 14.38 21.49
C ARG A 197 92.98 14.86 22.59
N ALA A 198 92.57 14.76 23.85
CA ALA A 198 93.47 15.01 24.98
C ALA A 198 94.70 14.08 24.95
N ARG A 199 94.49 12.79 24.63
CA ARG A 199 95.59 11.82 24.46
C ARG A 199 96.49 12.19 23.27
N ARG A 200 95.92 12.58 22.12
CA ARG A 200 96.72 13.06 20.98
C ARG A 200 97.56 14.29 21.32
N ALA A 201 97.00 15.25 22.07
CA ALA A 201 97.77 16.40 22.55
C ALA A 201 98.95 15.97 23.45
N GLU A 202 98.76 14.97 24.31
CA GLU A 202 99.83 14.37 25.11
C GLU A 202 100.90 13.66 24.26
N GLU A 203 100.50 12.89 23.24
CA GLU A 203 101.41 12.24 22.29
C GLU A 203 102.23 13.26 21.49
N ILE A 204 101.60 14.34 21.01
CA ILE A 204 102.25 15.45 20.31
C ILE A 204 103.28 16.12 21.24
N ALA A 205 102.89 16.48 22.45
CA ALA A 205 103.78 17.09 23.44
C ALA A 205 104.99 16.19 23.73
N THR A 206 104.76 14.89 23.97
CA THR A 206 105.81 13.91 24.24
C THR A 206 106.78 13.79 23.05
N THR A 207 106.25 13.64 21.84
CA THR A 207 107.05 13.53 20.60
C THR A 207 107.89 14.79 20.37
N LYS A 208 107.34 15.97 20.66
CA LYS A 208 108.07 17.25 20.54
C LYS A 208 109.16 17.37 21.60
N VAL A 209 108.88 17.05 22.87
CA VAL A 209 109.89 17.04 23.94
C VAL A 209 111.03 16.06 23.62
N GLU A 210 110.73 14.88 23.08
CA GLU A 210 111.73 13.91 22.66
C GLU A 210 112.59 14.42 21.50
N ARG A 211 111.99 15.08 20.50
CA ARG A 211 112.71 15.65 19.35
C ARG A 211 113.75 16.71 19.76
N TYR A 212 113.47 17.49 20.82
CA TYR A 212 114.37 18.56 21.29
C TYR A 212 115.20 18.15 22.53
N ARG A 213 115.25 16.86 22.86
CA ARG A 213 115.94 16.34 24.05
C ARG A 213 117.44 16.67 24.10
N ASP A 214 118.08 16.74 22.94
CA ASP A 214 119.53 16.99 22.79
C ASP A 214 119.86 18.47 22.52
N HIS A 215 118.89 19.39 22.62
CA HIS A 215 119.08 20.84 22.41
C HIS A 215 119.59 21.56 23.67
N GLU A 216 120.32 22.68 23.52
CA GLU A 216 120.96 23.41 24.64
C GLU A 216 119.96 24.00 25.66
N GLN A 217 118.71 24.22 25.24
CA GLN A 217 117.59 24.73 26.04
C GLN A 217 116.50 23.67 26.30
N ALA A 218 116.85 22.37 26.29
CA ALA A 218 115.88 21.28 26.37
C ALA A 218 114.96 21.33 27.61
N ASP A 219 115.41 21.83 28.75
CA ASP A 219 114.60 21.93 29.97
C ASP A 219 113.55 23.05 29.88
N GLU A 220 113.89 24.21 29.31
CA GLU A 220 112.97 25.34 29.10
C GLU A 220 111.91 25.03 28.04
N ILE A 221 112.30 24.33 26.98
CA ILE A 221 111.38 23.79 25.97
C ILE A 221 110.44 22.76 26.60
N ARG A 222 110.95 21.85 27.45
CA ARG A 222 110.13 20.85 28.14
C ARG A 222 109.07 21.51 29.03
N ASP A 223 109.43 22.50 29.83
CA ASP A 223 108.51 23.18 30.74
C ASP A 223 107.44 23.97 29.97
N THR A 224 107.84 24.65 28.88
CA THR A 224 106.91 25.39 28.00
C THR A 224 105.91 24.45 27.33
N VAL A 225 106.40 23.35 26.73
CA VAL A 225 105.54 22.34 26.08
C VAL A 225 104.63 21.66 27.12
N SER A 226 105.12 21.36 28.32
CA SER A 226 104.32 20.72 29.39
C SER A 226 103.27 21.66 29.99
N SER A 227 103.53 22.98 30.02
CA SER A 227 102.52 23.96 30.44
C SER A 227 101.43 24.10 29.37
N ALA A 228 101.81 24.30 28.11
CA ALA A 228 100.86 24.42 27.01
C ALA A 228 100.03 23.15 26.81
N GLN A 229 100.61 21.96 27.02
CA GLN A 229 99.90 20.67 27.01
C GLN A 229 98.79 20.64 28.07
N ARG A 230 99.10 21.05 29.32
CA ARG A 230 98.11 21.07 30.41
C ARG A 230 96.97 22.02 30.13
N ASP A 231 97.25 23.19 29.56
CA ASP A 231 96.23 24.18 29.23
C ASP A 231 95.32 23.69 28.10
N VAL A 232 95.89 23.07 27.05
CA VAL A 232 95.13 22.49 25.94
C VAL A 232 94.28 21.31 26.39
N ILE A 233 94.83 20.39 27.19
CA ILE A 233 94.07 19.26 27.74
C ILE A 233 92.95 19.77 28.66
N ALA A 234 93.20 20.80 29.49
CA ALA A 234 92.18 21.39 30.35
C ALA A 234 91.05 22.05 29.53
N GLU A 235 91.38 22.73 28.43
CA GLU A 235 90.40 23.39 27.57
C GLU A 235 89.58 22.39 26.74
N VAL A 236 90.22 21.36 26.19
CA VAL A 236 89.56 20.25 25.50
C VAL A 236 88.61 19.54 26.48
N ASN A 237 89.06 19.17 27.68
CA ASN A 237 88.19 18.53 28.68
C ASN A 237 87.02 19.42 29.14
N ARG A 238 87.24 20.73 29.28
CA ARG A 238 86.18 21.70 29.63
C ARG A 238 85.12 21.76 28.52
N THR A 239 85.56 21.82 27.27
CA THR A 239 84.69 21.86 26.08
C THR A 239 83.86 20.58 25.97
N GLY A 240 84.51 19.41 26.00
CA GLY A 240 83.82 18.12 25.96
C GLY A 240 82.81 17.91 27.09
N THR A 241 83.15 18.31 28.32
CA THR A 241 82.24 18.23 29.48
C THR A 241 81.05 19.17 29.31
N ALA A 242 81.27 20.40 28.85
CA ALA A 242 80.21 21.37 28.60
C ALA A 242 79.24 20.87 27.51
N VAL A 243 79.76 20.32 26.42
CA VAL A 243 78.97 19.76 25.31
C VAL A 243 78.21 18.52 25.75
N ALA A 244 78.85 17.59 26.47
CA ALA A 244 78.16 16.41 27.02
C ALA A 244 77.00 16.78 27.97
N ASN A 245 77.15 17.83 28.78
CA ASN A 245 76.09 18.32 29.66
C ASN A 245 75.00 19.10 28.91
N SER A 246 75.37 19.87 27.88
CA SER A 246 74.44 20.55 26.97
C SER A 246 73.53 19.52 26.28
N VAL A 247 74.12 18.48 25.69
CA VAL A 247 73.42 17.39 25.00
C VAL A 247 72.44 16.67 25.94
N ARG A 248 72.86 16.34 27.17
CA ARG A 248 71.96 15.73 28.16
C ARG A 248 70.79 16.66 28.51
N THR A 249 71.06 17.93 28.78
CA THR A 249 70.02 18.93 29.12
C THR A 249 68.99 19.05 28.01
N LYS A 250 69.43 19.26 26.75
CA LYS A 250 68.54 19.35 25.59
C LYS A 250 67.69 18.09 25.40
N SER A 251 68.27 16.89 25.59
CA SER A 251 67.51 15.64 25.51
C SER A 251 66.43 15.52 26.59
N THR A 252 66.70 15.98 27.81
CA THR A 252 65.71 16.03 28.90
C THR A 252 64.62 17.08 28.64
N GLU A 253 64.98 18.25 28.10
CA GLU A 253 64.01 19.29 27.71
C GLU A 253 63.06 18.79 26.61
N LEU A 254 63.58 18.11 25.59
CA LEU A 254 62.75 17.47 24.56
C LEU A 254 61.80 16.43 25.17
N GLY A 255 62.29 15.62 26.12
CA GLY A 255 61.45 14.68 26.86
C GLY A 255 60.31 15.38 27.64
N GLY A 256 60.60 16.54 28.25
CA GLY A 256 59.59 17.40 28.87
C GLY A 256 58.54 17.89 27.87
N HIS A 257 58.97 18.32 26.68
CA HIS A 257 58.05 18.76 25.63
C HIS A 257 57.09 17.67 25.16
N PHE A 258 57.56 16.42 24.98
CA PHE A 258 56.67 15.31 24.63
C PHE A 258 55.61 15.05 25.72
N ARG A 259 55.99 15.10 27.00
CA ARG A 259 55.03 14.94 28.12
C ARG A 259 54.00 16.05 28.17
N ASP A 260 54.42 17.30 27.99
CA ASP A 260 53.52 18.45 28.01
C ASP A 260 52.53 18.44 26.84
N GLU A 261 52.99 18.09 25.64
CA GLU A 261 52.13 17.92 24.46
C GLU A 261 51.15 16.76 24.65
N ALA A 262 51.60 15.64 25.21
CA ALA A 262 50.74 14.50 25.53
C ALA A 262 49.63 14.89 26.51
N ALA A 263 49.98 15.59 27.60
CA ALA A 263 49.02 16.07 28.59
C ALA A 263 48.03 17.09 28.01
N LYS A 264 48.48 17.93 27.08
CA LYS A 264 47.59 18.85 26.35
C LYS A 264 46.63 18.09 25.44
N THR A 265 47.13 17.20 24.58
CA THR A 265 46.28 16.41 23.67
C THR A 265 45.27 15.56 24.44
N ALA A 266 45.67 14.96 25.57
CA ALA A 266 44.76 14.20 26.42
C ALA A 266 43.60 15.07 26.97
N ARG A 267 43.86 16.35 27.29
CA ARG A 267 42.81 17.32 27.67
C ARG A 267 41.95 17.70 26.46
N ASP A 268 42.56 17.89 25.30
CA ASP A 268 41.84 18.29 24.08
C ASP A 268 40.82 17.21 23.64
N PHE A 269 40.95 15.96 24.10
CA PHE A 269 39.95 14.90 23.90
C PHE A 269 38.62 15.10 24.68
N ASP A 270 38.54 16.05 25.63
CA ASP A 270 37.29 16.34 26.36
C ASP A 270 36.19 16.95 25.45
N GLN A 271 36.57 17.75 24.47
CA GLN A 271 35.61 18.39 23.56
C GLN A 271 34.97 17.35 22.62
N PRO A 272 35.74 16.53 21.88
CA PRO A 272 35.16 15.45 21.06
C PRO A 272 34.29 14.47 21.89
N ARG A 273 34.69 14.16 23.14
CA ARG A 273 33.85 13.37 24.06
C ARG A 273 32.49 14.02 24.30
N THR A 274 32.45 15.33 24.56
CA THR A 274 31.21 16.08 24.82
C THR A 274 30.31 16.11 23.59
N ASP A 275 30.90 16.30 22.41
CA ASP A 275 30.18 16.35 21.15
C ASP A 275 29.59 14.96 20.80
N ALA A 276 30.37 13.88 20.93
CA ALA A 276 29.88 12.52 20.74
C ALA A 276 28.78 12.14 21.75
N ARG A 277 28.93 12.52 23.03
CA ARG A 277 27.90 12.31 24.05
C ARG A 277 26.59 13.00 23.68
N THR A 278 26.66 14.23 23.16
CA THR A 278 25.50 14.98 22.71
C THR A 278 24.81 14.27 21.54
N GLN A 279 25.57 13.82 20.53
CA GLN A 279 25.03 13.08 19.40
C GLN A 279 24.38 11.74 19.78
N ILE A 280 24.96 11.00 20.72
CA ILE A 280 24.36 9.76 21.26
C ILE A 280 23.01 10.06 21.91
N LEU A 281 22.92 11.12 22.72
CA LEU A 281 21.67 11.53 23.38
C LEU A 281 20.63 12.02 22.37
N GLU A 282 21.03 12.78 21.34
CA GLU A 282 20.13 13.20 20.26
C GLU A 282 19.60 12.02 19.46
N ASN A 283 20.44 11.01 19.17
CA ASN A 283 20.02 9.79 18.50
C ASN A 283 19.04 9.00 19.36
N ARG A 284 19.31 8.85 20.67
CA ARG A 284 18.39 8.25 21.64
C ARG A 284 17.03 8.94 21.61
N ASP A 285 17.01 10.26 21.73
CA ASP A 285 15.76 11.03 21.83
C ASP A 285 14.97 10.95 20.52
N ARG A 286 15.65 11.02 19.36
CA ARG A 286 15.03 10.81 18.04
C ARG A 286 14.40 9.43 17.92
N THR A 287 15.10 8.37 18.31
CA THR A 287 14.55 7.00 18.29
C THR A 287 13.31 6.90 19.19
N LYS A 288 13.34 7.48 20.39
CA LYS A 288 12.17 7.51 21.28
C LYS A 288 10.97 8.23 20.68
N ASP A 289 11.20 9.34 19.99
CA ASP A 289 10.12 10.07 19.33
C ASP A 289 9.51 9.25 18.18
N THR A 290 10.34 8.58 17.38
CA THR A 290 9.87 7.66 16.33
C THR A 290 9.07 6.49 16.92
N LEU A 291 9.50 5.90 18.04
CA LEU A 291 8.75 4.85 18.72
C LEU A 291 7.37 5.33 19.18
N ARG A 292 7.27 6.55 19.74
CA ARG A 292 5.99 7.16 20.13
C ARG A 292 5.09 7.42 18.92
N GLU A 293 5.66 7.84 17.79
CA GLU A 293 4.92 8.05 16.54
C GLU A 293 4.35 6.73 16.00
N ILE A 294 5.15 5.66 15.96
CA ILE A 294 4.73 4.31 15.55
C ILE A 294 3.54 3.83 16.41
N ALA A 295 3.68 3.88 17.74
CA ALA A 295 2.63 3.46 18.67
C ALA A 295 1.37 4.34 18.57
N GLY A 296 1.55 5.65 18.38
CA GLY A 296 0.45 6.61 18.20
C GLY A 296 -0.34 6.34 16.91
N ALA A 297 0.36 6.10 15.80
CA ALA A 297 -0.26 5.78 14.51
C ALA A 297 -1.05 4.46 14.57
N ALA A 298 -0.48 3.42 15.18
CA ALA A 298 -1.17 2.13 15.36
C ALA A 298 -2.44 2.28 16.23
N THR A 299 -2.34 3.02 17.33
CA THR A 299 -3.50 3.30 18.22
C THR A 299 -4.59 4.10 17.50
N ALA A 300 -4.22 5.10 16.69
CA ALA A 300 -5.16 5.87 15.90
C ALA A 300 -5.87 5.00 14.85
N ARG A 301 -5.14 4.09 14.19
CA ARG A 301 -5.70 3.14 13.23
C ARG A 301 -6.71 2.19 13.89
N ILE A 302 -6.36 1.59 15.03
CA ILE A 302 -7.28 0.71 15.79
C ILE A 302 -8.55 1.45 16.18
N ASN A 303 -8.44 2.71 16.62
CA ASN A 303 -9.60 3.53 16.96
C ASN A 303 -10.48 3.83 15.75
N ALA A 304 -9.88 4.14 14.60
CA ALA A 304 -10.62 4.40 13.37
C ALA A 304 -11.38 3.15 12.89
N GLU A 305 -10.72 1.99 12.90
CA GLU A 305 -11.33 0.71 12.51
C GLU A 305 -12.46 0.31 13.48
N ALA A 306 -12.25 0.48 14.79
CA ALA A 306 -13.28 0.23 15.81
C ALA A 306 -14.49 1.17 15.67
N ALA A 307 -14.25 2.46 15.40
CA ALA A 307 -15.32 3.44 15.22
C ALA A 307 -16.13 3.20 13.93
N GLN A 308 -15.45 2.83 12.85
CA GLN A 308 -16.09 2.50 11.58
C GLN A 308 -16.97 1.26 11.72
N LEU A 309 -16.44 0.17 12.30
CA LEU A 309 -17.21 -1.05 12.54
C LEU A 309 -18.36 -0.78 13.52
N GLY A 310 -18.13 0.00 14.57
CA GLY A 310 -19.16 0.34 15.54
C GLY A 310 -20.32 1.13 14.93
N THR A 311 -20.02 2.09 14.04
CA THR A 311 -21.06 2.82 13.29
C THR A 311 -21.87 1.88 12.40
N SER A 312 -21.19 0.98 11.67
CA SER A 312 -21.84 -0.01 10.80
C SER A 312 -22.76 -0.94 11.60
N LEU A 313 -22.30 -1.46 12.75
CA LEU A 313 -23.11 -2.32 13.62
C LEU A 313 -24.33 -1.59 14.17
N GLN A 314 -24.20 -0.31 14.52
CA GLN A 314 -25.32 0.48 15.05
C GLN A 314 -26.37 0.79 13.97
N GLU A 315 -25.95 1.18 12.77
CA GLU A 315 -26.84 1.40 11.64
C GLU A 315 -27.55 0.12 11.21
N GLU A 316 -26.81 -1.00 11.13
CA GLU A 316 -27.37 -2.30 10.79
C GLU A 316 -28.38 -2.77 11.84
N SER A 317 -28.08 -2.62 13.13
CA SER A 317 -29.00 -2.94 14.23
C SER A 317 -30.36 -2.26 14.05
N VAL A 318 -30.37 -0.93 13.83
CA VAL A 318 -31.62 -0.16 13.67
C VAL A 318 -32.39 -0.59 12.44
N ARG A 319 -31.69 -0.76 11.31
CA ARG A 319 -32.29 -1.19 10.04
C ARG A 319 -32.93 -2.58 10.18
N ARG A 320 -32.19 -3.57 10.68
CA ARG A 320 -32.66 -4.97 10.81
C ARG A 320 -33.80 -5.11 11.80
N ALA A 321 -33.74 -4.42 12.94
CA ALA A 321 -34.84 -4.41 13.90
C ALA A 321 -36.12 -3.80 13.31
N THR A 322 -35.98 -2.75 12.48
CA THR A 322 -37.12 -2.15 11.76
C THR A 322 -37.68 -3.09 10.69
N GLU A 323 -36.83 -3.79 9.94
CA GLU A 323 -37.25 -4.81 8.97
C GLU A 323 -38.07 -5.94 9.63
N ILE A 324 -37.59 -6.48 10.76
CA ILE A 324 -38.29 -7.52 11.53
C ILE A 324 -39.67 -7.03 11.99
N ARG A 325 -39.77 -5.82 12.56
CA ARG A 325 -41.05 -5.23 12.97
C ARG A 325 -41.97 -4.96 11.77
N GLY A 326 -41.39 -4.56 10.63
CA GLY A 326 -42.12 -4.36 9.37
C GLY A 326 -42.78 -5.63 8.83
N GLN A 327 -42.18 -6.80 9.02
CA GLN A 327 -42.78 -8.07 8.62
C GLN A 327 -44.10 -8.36 9.35
N ALA A 328 -44.28 -7.86 10.58
CA ALA A 328 -45.54 -8.00 11.30
C ALA A 328 -46.69 -7.23 10.61
N ALA A 329 -46.43 -6.03 10.10
CA ALA A 329 -47.45 -5.26 9.37
C ALA A 329 -47.85 -5.94 8.05
N VAL A 330 -46.90 -6.54 7.34
CA VAL A 330 -47.16 -7.31 6.11
C VAL A 330 -47.98 -8.56 6.42
N PHE A 331 -47.62 -9.28 7.49
CA PHE A 331 -48.36 -10.45 7.95
C PHE A 331 -49.80 -10.10 8.34
N ASP A 332 -49.99 -9.01 9.11
CA ASP A 332 -51.32 -8.53 9.49
C ASP A 332 -52.21 -8.28 8.28
N ALA A 333 -51.68 -7.59 7.25
CA ALA A 333 -52.43 -7.30 6.02
C ALA A 333 -52.84 -8.57 5.26
N SER A 334 -51.95 -9.58 5.21
CA SER A 334 -52.23 -10.87 4.58
C SER A 334 -53.31 -11.67 5.32
N ILE A 335 -53.28 -11.65 6.65
CA ILE A 335 -54.32 -12.27 7.49
C ILE A 335 -55.66 -11.54 7.30
N ASP A 336 -55.67 -10.21 7.30
CA ASP A 336 -56.89 -9.42 7.11
C ASP A 336 -57.54 -9.66 5.75
N GLU A 337 -56.74 -9.78 4.68
CA GLU A 337 -57.24 -10.14 3.34
C GLU A 337 -57.84 -11.55 3.32
N SER A 338 -57.16 -12.52 3.94
CA SER A 338 -57.62 -13.91 4.03
C SER A 338 -58.92 -14.01 4.83
N VAL A 339 -59.01 -13.31 5.96
CA VAL A 339 -60.23 -13.23 6.79
C VAL A 339 -61.38 -12.58 6.02
N ALA A 340 -61.15 -11.45 5.34
CA ALA A 340 -62.19 -10.78 4.57
C ALA A 340 -62.77 -11.68 3.46
N THR A 341 -61.89 -12.43 2.78
CA THR A 341 -62.27 -13.39 1.75
C THR A 341 -63.11 -14.54 2.33
N THR A 342 -62.66 -15.16 3.42
CA THR A 342 -63.38 -16.27 4.04
C THR A 342 -64.73 -15.85 4.63
N VAL A 343 -64.80 -14.68 5.29
CA VAL A 343 -66.07 -14.13 5.79
C VAL A 343 -67.05 -13.90 4.63
N THR A 344 -66.57 -13.48 3.47
CA THR A 344 -67.43 -13.33 2.27
C THR A 344 -67.91 -14.68 1.75
N GLN A 345 -67.06 -15.72 1.78
CA GLN A 345 -67.42 -17.09 1.38
C GLN A 345 -68.40 -17.78 2.36
N LEU A 346 -68.40 -17.37 3.63
CA LEU A 346 -69.39 -17.80 4.63
C LEU A 346 -70.72 -17.07 4.46
N ALA A 347 -70.67 -15.76 4.24
CA ALA A 347 -71.85 -14.90 4.15
C ALA A 347 -72.67 -15.15 2.88
N GLY A 348 -72.02 -15.20 1.71
CA GLY A 348 -72.73 -15.28 0.42
C GLY A 348 -73.68 -16.47 0.30
N PRO A 349 -73.25 -17.71 0.58
CA PRO A 349 -74.12 -18.87 0.55
C PRO A 349 -75.16 -18.91 1.67
N ALA A 350 -74.86 -18.36 2.85
CA ALA A 350 -75.83 -18.24 3.93
C ALA A 350 -76.95 -17.25 3.56
N GLU A 351 -76.60 -16.12 2.93
CA GLU A 351 -77.55 -15.16 2.35
C GLU A 351 -78.36 -15.79 1.21
N ALA A 352 -77.73 -16.57 0.32
CA ALA A 352 -78.42 -17.26 -0.77
C ALA A 352 -79.43 -18.27 -0.25
N LEU A 353 -79.05 -19.14 0.70
CA LEU A 353 -79.97 -20.11 1.30
C LEU A 353 -81.11 -19.41 2.07
N ALA A 354 -80.81 -18.32 2.80
CA ALA A 354 -81.82 -17.50 3.45
C ALA A 354 -82.81 -16.88 2.43
N GLY A 355 -82.33 -16.52 1.24
CA GLY A 355 -83.14 -16.05 0.12
C GLY A 355 -83.99 -17.15 -0.51
N ASP A 356 -83.40 -18.33 -0.75
CA ASP A 356 -84.08 -19.49 -1.32
C ASP A 356 -85.19 -20.01 -0.39
N LEU A 357 -84.93 -20.02 0.92
CA LEU A 357 -85.92 -20.33 1.95
C LEU A 357 -87.11 -19.35 1.93
N ALA A 358 -86.84 -18.06 1.76
CA ALA A 358 -87.88 -17.03 1.67
C ALA A 358 -88.67 -17.14 0.36
N ALA A 359 -88.00 -17.40 -0.76
CA ALA A 359 -88.62 -17.61 -2.07
C ALA A 359 -89.48 -18.88 -2.07
N PHE A 360 -88.99 -19.98 -1.47
CA PHE A 360 -89.75 -21.22 -1.32
C PHE A 360 -91.09 -20.98 -0.60
N ALA A 361 -91.06 -20.21 0.49
CA ALA A 361 -92.28 -19.87 1.23
C ALA A 361 -93.25 -18.97 0.44
N GLN A 362 -92.77 -18.16 -0.50
CA GLN A 362 -93.61 -17.35 -1.39
C GLN A 362 -94.17 -18.14 -2.58
N ASP A 363 -93.32 -18.90 -3.26
CA ASP A 363 -93.66 -19.57 -4.51
C ASP A 363 -94.59 -20.79 -4.31
N ASN A 364 -94.55 -21.41 -3.12
CA ASN A 364 -95.34 -22.61 -2.82
C ASN A 364 -96.66 -22.33 -2.10
N GLN A 365 -97.06 -21.06 -2.04
CA GLN A 365 -98.28 -20.65 -1.38
C GLN A 365 -99.55 -21.22 -2.03
N ASP A 366 -99.54 -21.39 -3.35
CA ASP A 366 -100.70 -21.88 -4.13
C ASP A 366 -100.95 -23.39 -3.94
N VAL A 367 -99.96 -24.12 -3.44
CA VAL A 367 -100.02 -25.58 -3.18
C VAL A 367 -100.25 -25.91 -1.70
N ALA A 368 -100.41 -24.88 -0.86
CA ALA A 368 -100.56 -24.96 0.60
C ALA A 368 -101.74 -25.80 1.12
N CYS A 369 -102.64 -26.26 0.23
CA CYS A 369 -103.79 -27.10 0.56
C CYS A 369 -103.49 -28.60 0.59
N TYR A 370 -102.27 -29.05 0.22
CA TYR A 370 -101.88 -30.46 0.18
C TYR A 370 -100.88 -30.84 1.29
N GLN A 371 -101.38 -31.47 2.36
CA GLN A 371 -100.60 -31.77 3.57
C GLN A 371 -99.32 -32.61 3.36
N PRO A 372 -99.32 -33.69 2.56
CA PRO A 372 -98.12 -34.52 2.40
C PRO A 372 -96.92 -33.75 1.84
N PHE A 373 -97.18 -32.74 1.01
CA PHE A 373 -96.14 -31.84 0.50
C PHE A 373 -95.58 -30.91 1.60
N VAL A 374 -96.43 -30.42 2.50
CA VAL A 374 -96.00 -29.53 3.61
C VAL A 374 -95.10 -30.29 4.58
N ASP A 375 -95.38 -31.56 4.86
CA ASP A 375 -94.57 -32.41 5.76
C ASP A 375 -93.23 -32.80 5.10
N GLU A 376 -93.25 -33.22 3.83
CA GLU A 376 -92.04 -33.58 3.08
C GLU A 376 -91.11 -32.36 2.88
N ALA A 377 -91.67 -31.20 2.51
CA ALA A 377 -90.92 -29.96 2.41
C ALA A 377 -90.31 -29.51 3.74
N ARG A 378 -91.03 -29.71 4.86
CA ARG A 378 -90.52 -29.39 6.20
C ARG A 378 -89.26 -30.20 6.51
N ASP A 379 -89.32 -31.52 6.30
CA ASP A 379 -88.21 -32.42 6.62
C ASP A 379 -87.00 -32.19 5.70
N GLU A 380 -87.22 -32.01 4.39
CA GLU A 380 -86.14 -31.73 3.43
C GLU A 380 -85.45 -30.38 3.70
N LEU A 381 -86.22 -29.32 3.99
CA LEU A 381 -85.65 -27.99 4.28
C LEU A 381 -84.88 -27.96 5.59
N LEU A 382 -85.35 -28.67 6.63
CA LEU A 382 -84.65 -28.78 7.90
C LEU A 382 -83.35 -29.58 7.77
N ALA A 383 -83.35 -30.63 6.96
CA ALA A 383 -82.15 -31.40 6.64
C ALA A 383 -81.14 -30.54 5.88
N ALA A 384 -81.57 -29.84 4.82
CA ALA A 384 -80.71 -28.96 4.02
C ALA A 384 -80.11 -27.81 4.85
N ALA A 385 -80.88 -27.21 5.75
CA ALA A 385 -80.41 -26.18 6.67
C ALA A 385 -79.33 -26.70 7.63
N THR A 386 -79.53 -27.90 8.19
CA THR A 386 -78.58 -28.53 9.11
C THR A 386 -77.29 -28.95 8.40
N GLU A 387 -77.41 -29.50 7.18
CA GLU A 387 -76.26 -29.80 6.33
C GLU A 387 -75.47 -28.53 6.03
N ARG A 388 -76.14 -27.41 5.75
CA ARG A 388 -75.47 -26.14 5.49
C ARG A 388 -74.76 -25.56 6.72
N GLU A 389 -75.37 -25.62 7.91
CA GLU A 389 -74.73 -25.24 9.17
C GLU A 389 -73.45 -26.06 9.39
N THR A 390 -73.48 -27.35 9.11
CA THR A 390 -72.30 -28.24 9.18
C THR A 390 -71.22 -27.81 8.19
N GLN A 391 -71.59 -27.49 6.94
CA GLN A 391 -70.65 -27.00 5.93
C GLN A 391 -70.02 -25.64 6.31
N ILE A 392 -70.78 -24.78 7.00
CA ILE A 392 -70.28 -23.51 7.56
C ILE A 392 -69.24 -23.79 8.66
N ASP A 393 -69.52 -24.74 9.56
CA ASP A 393 -68.60 -25.12 10.64
C ASP A 393 -67.33 -25.78 10.12
N ASP A 394 -67.44 -26.67 9.13
CA ASP A 394 -66.30 -27.34 8.49
C ASP A 394 -65.39 -26.32 7.81
N LEU A 395 -65.97 -25.37 7.06
CA LEU A 395 -65.21 -24.30 6.42
C LEU A 395 -64.50 -23.41 7.45
N ALA A 396 -65.21 -23.01 8.51
CA ALA A 396 -64.63 -22.18 9.57
C ALA A 396 -63.49 -22.92 10.30
N THR A 397 -63.69 -24.19 10.64
CA THR A 397 -62.69 -25.03 11.30
C THR A 397 -61.46 -25.24 10.42
N GLN A 398 -61.66 -25.56 9.14
CA GLN A 398 -60.56 -25.75 8.19
C GLN A 398 -59.77 -24.45 8.00
N PHE A 399 -60.45 -23.30 7.86
CA PHE A 399 -59.80 -22.01 7.73
C PHE A 399 -58.99 -21.67 8.99
N LEU A 400 -59.60 -21.77 10.18
CA LEU A 400 -58.93 -21.50 11.45
C LEU A 400 -57.69 -22.39 11.66
N GLY A 401 -57.78 -23.67 11.32
CA GLY A 401 -56.63 -24.59 11.37
C GLY A 401 -55.52 -24.18 10.40
N SER A 402 -55.87 -23.80 9.17
CA SER A 402 -54.89 -23.32 8.18
C SER A 402 -54.24 -21.99 8.60
N LEU A 403 -55.01 -21.11 9.25
CA LEU A 403 -54.55 -19.81 9.74
C LEU A 403 -53.55 -19.96 10.88
N ASP A 404 -53.83 -20.84 11.85
CA ASP A 404 -52.94 -21.16 12.96
C ASP A 404 -51.64 -21.82 12.46
N GLN A 405 -51.74 -22.79 11.55
CA GLN A 405 -50.57 -23.43 10.94
C GLN A 405 -49.70 -22.42 10.18
N THR A 406 -50.32 -21.58 9.34
CA THR A 406 -49.61 -20.52 8.59
C THR A 406 -48.92 -19.54 9.54
N THR A 407 -49.56 -19.19 10.64
CA THR A 407 -48.95 -18.33 11.68
C THR A 407 -47.76 -19.03 12.33
N GLY A 408 -47.87 -20.32 12.68
CA GLY A 408 -46.76 -21.10 13.25
C GLY A 408 -45.56 -21.23 12.31
N ASP A 409 -45.80 -21.45 11.02
CA ASP A 409 -44.75 -21.51 9.99
C ASP A 409 -44.08 -20.14 9.80
N ALA A 410 -44.86 -19.06 9.81
CA ALA A 410 -44.34 -17.70 9.75
C ALA A 410 -43.51 -17.35 11.01
N GLU A 411 -43.96 -17.71 12.21
CA GLU A 411 -43.21 -17.50 13.45
C GLU A 411 -41.88 -18.26 13.46
N THR A 412 -41.86 -19.48 12.93
CA THR A 412 -40.65 -20.29 12.79
C THR A 412 -39.67 -19.61 11.84
N THR A 413 -40.15 -19.18 10.67
CA THR A 413 -39.35 -18.45 9.67
C THR A 413 -38.76 -17.16 10.25
N LEU A 414 -39.58 -16.38 10.98
CA LEU A 414 -39.14 -15.16 11.65
C LEU A 414 -38.12 -15.43 12.75
N THR A 415 -38.28 -16.53 13.49
CA THR A 415 -37.36 -16.96 14.53
C THR A 415 -36.00 -17.33 13.95
N ASP A 416 -35.98 -18.12 12.88
CA ASP A 416 -34.76 -18.53 12.19
C ASP A 416 -34.04 -17.32 11.56
N TYR A 417 -34.80 -16.42 10.92
CA TYR A 417 -34.26 -15.17 10.38
C TYR A 417 -33.63 -14.29 11.47
N GLY A 418 -34.35 -14.09 12.58
CA GLY A 418 -33.84 -13.33 13.73
C GLY A 418 -32.59 -13.97 14.35
N GLN A 419 -32.54 -15.30 14.44
CA GLN A 419 -31.39 -16.03 14.97
C GLN A 419 -30.15 -15.90 14.06
N ALA A 420 -30.32 -16.02 12.74
CA ALA A 420 -29.23 -15.82 11.78
C ALA A 420 -28.64 -14.40 11.87
N LEU A 421 -29.48 -13.38 12.09
CA LEU A 421 -29.02 -12.00 12.31
C LEU A 421 -28.25 -11.84 13.62
N VAL A 422 -28.68 -12.50 14.71
CA VAL A 422 -27.95 -12.51 15.98
C VAL A 422 -26.56 -13.15 15.81
N GLU A 423 -26.48 -14.29 15.12
CA GLU A 423 -25.22 -14.99 14.87
C GLU A 423 -24.27 -14.16 13.99
N SER A 424 -24.81 -13.50 12.96
CA SER A 424 -24.05 -12.58 12.10
C SER A 424 -23.44 -11.43 12.90
N ALA A 425 -24.20 -10.81 13.80
CA ALA A 425 -23.69 -9.72 14.67
C ALA A 425 -22.55 -10.21 15.58
N GLN A 426 -22.71 -11.39 16.19
CA GLN A 426 -21.68 -11.99 17.04
C GLN A 426 -20.40 -12.32 16.25
N GLN A 427 -20.53 -12.82 15.01
CA GLN A 427 -19.40 -13.06 14.11
C GLN A 427 -18.69 -11.76 13.72
N ALA A 428 -19.43 -10.69 13.44
CA ALA A 428 -18.84 -9.39 13.14
C ALA A 428 -18.01 -8.83 14.33
N GLY A 429 -18.53 -8.96 15.55
CA GLY A 429 -17.80 -8.55 16.76
C GLY A 429 -16.53 -9.36 17.00
N THR A 430 -16.59 -10.69 16.88
CA THR A 430 -15.43 -11.59 17.08
C THR A 430 -14.42 -11.51 15.93
N GLY A 431 -14.87 -11.24 14.70
CA GLY A 431 -14.01 -11.07 13.52
C GLY A 431 -13.05 -9.88 13.61
N PHE A 432 -13.36 -8.87 14.43
CA PHE A 432 -12.50 -7.70 14.65
C PHE A 432 -11.16 -8.05 15.32
N GLY A 433 -11.10 -9.13 16.11
CA GLY A 433 -9.88 -9.52 16.82
C GLY A 433 -8.71 -9.89 15.92
N GLY A 434 -8.97 -10.48 14.74
CA GLY A 434 -7.93 -10.90 13.79
C GLY A 434 -7.09 -9.72 13.26
N PRO A 435 -7.71 -8.74 12.57
CA PRO A 435 -7.00 -7.55 12.07
C PRO A 435 -6.27 -6.76 13.16
N VAL A 436 -6.88 -6.64 14.35
CA VAL A 436 -6.26 -5.93 15.47
C VAL A 436 -4.99 -6.63 15.97
N ASN A 437 -5.00 -7.95 16.07
CA ASN A 437 -3.81 -8.71 16.44
C ASN A 437 -2.68 -8.54 15.43
N GLU A 438 -3.00 -8.53 14.13
CA GLU A 438 -2.01 -8.29 13.06
C GLU A 438 -1.39 -6.90 13.18
N ILE A 439 -2.19 -5.86 13.45
CA ILE A 439 -1.68 -4.50 13.72
C ILE A 439 -0.75 -4.52 14.94
N MET A 440 -1.14 -5.20 16.03
CA MET A 440 -0.32 -5.29 17.24
C MET A 440 1.03 -5.96 16.99
N GLU A 441 1.04 -7.12 16.32
CA GLU A 441 2.26 -7.87 16.01
C GLU A 441 3.19 -7.08 15.08
N SER A 442 2.63 -6.50 14.01
CA SER A 442 3.38 -5.65 13.09
C SER A 442 3.98 -4.42 13.79
N THR A 443 3.20 -3.76 14.66
CA THR A 443 3.66 -2.59 15.42
C THR A 443 4.75 -2.97 16.42
N ALA A 444 4.61 -4.10 17.11
CA ALA A 444 5.63 -4.60 18.04
C ALA A 444 6.95 -4.89 17.32
N GLN A 445 6.90 -5.53 16.14
CA GLN A 445 8.08 -5.79 15.33
C GLN A 445 8.73 -4.48 14.84
N GLN A 446 7.94 -3.54 14.33
CA GLN A 446 8.47 -2.25 13.84
C GLN A 446 9.13 -1.44 14.95
N MET A 447 8.55 -1.42 16.16
CA MET A 447 9.17 -0.79 17.33
C MET A 447 10.48 -1.48 17.69
N HIS A 448 10.52 -2.81 17.70
CA HIS A 448 11.73 -3.57 17.98
C HIS A 448 12.86 -3.25 16.98
N ASP A 449 12.55 -3.26 15.68
CA ASP A 449 13.52 -2.95 14.62
C ASP A 449 14.03 -1.50 14.73
N THR A 450 13.15 -0.56 15.07
CA THR A 450 13.50 0.86 15.29
C THR A 450 14.43 1.04 16.49
N THR A 451 14.19 0.31 17.59
CA THR A 451 15.09 0.28 18.76
C THR A 451 16.47 -0.25 18.37
N ASP A 452 16.51 -1.34 17.61
CA ASP A 452 17.74 -1.97 17.14
C ASP A 452 18.57 -1.05 16.24
N GLU A 453 17.91 -0.36 15.31
CA GLU A 453 18.55 0.65 14.45
C GLU A 453 19.04 1.86 15.25
N GLY A 454 18.25 2.33 16.22
CA GLY A 454 18.65 3.39 17.15
C GLY A 454 19.90 3.03 17.93
N ALA A 455 19.97 1.80 18.46
CA ALA A 455 21.14 1.28 19.17
C ALA A 455 22.39 1.24 18.28
N ARG A 456 22.25 0.76 17.04
CA ARG A 456 23.36 0.74 16.06
C ARG A 456 23.82 2.15 15.70
N SER A 457 22.90 3.08 15.50
CA SER A 457 23.21 4.49 15.17
C SER A 457 24.02 5.17 16.27
N MET A 458 23.69 4.92 17.54
CA MET A 458 24.51 5.38 18.68
C MET A 458 25.90 4.73 18.68
N GLY A 459 26.00 3.42 18.38
CA GLY A 459 27.27 2.70 18.24
C GLY A 459 28.21 3.30 17.19
N VAL A 460 27.67 3.73 16.05
CA VAL A 460 28.43 4.36 14.96
C VAL A 460 29.10 5.67 15.41
N VAL A 461 28.49 6.45 16.30
CA VAL A 461 29.06 7.70 16.82
C VAL A 461 30.35 7.42 17.58
N THR A 462 30.34 6.48 18.52
CA THR A 462 31.53 6.12 19.30
C THR A 462 32.61 5.47 18.43
N ASP A 463 32.25 4.63 17.45
CA ASP A 463 33.22 4.04 16.52
C ASP A 463 33.82 5.09 15.57
N GLY A 464 33.03 6.07 15.16
CA GLY A 464 33.49 7.25 14.43
C GLY A 464 34.51 8.04 15.24
N MET A 465 34.16 8.35 16.49
CA MET A 465 35.02 9.07 17.44
C MET A 465 36.33 8.33 17.71
N GLY A 466 36.28 7.02 17.97
CA GLY A 466 37.48 6.21 18.18
C GLY A 466 38.46 6.30 17.00
N ARG A 467 37.96 6.25 15.76
CA ARG A 467 38.77 6.40 14.54
C ARG A 467 39.33 7.82 14.35
N GLU A 468 38.58 8.85 14.72
CA GLU A 468 39.05 10.23 14.65
C GLU A 468 40.21 10.47 15.63
N LEU A 469 40.07 9.98 16.86
CA LEU A 469 41.12 10.04 17.86
C LEU A 469 42.33 9.21 17.45
N ASP A 470 42.15 8.02 16.88
CA ASP A 470 43.27 7.22 16.37
C ASP A 470 44.09 7.95 15.29
N ARG A 471 43.42 8.72 14.41
CA ARG A 471 44.12 9.57 13.44
C ARG A 471 44.88 10.69 14.11
N ALA A 472 44.25 11.39 15.06
CA ALA A 472 44.90 12.47 15.81
C ALA A 472 46.13 11.97 16.59
N ILE A 473 46.08 10.76 17.17
CA ILE A 473 47.22 10.12 17.83
C ILE A 473 48.31 9.79 16.81
N GLY A 474 47.95 9.21 15.65
CA GLY A 474 48.92 8.89 14.60
C GLY A 474 49.63 10.12 14.04
N ASP A 475 48.91 11.21 13.81
CA ASP A 475 49.47 12.48 13.35
C ASP A 475 50.41 13.09 14.39
N LEU A 476 50.05 13.02 15.68
CA LEU A 476 50.90 13.47 16.78
C LEU A 476 52.17 12.62 16.91
N ASP A 477 52.05 11.30 16.81
CA ASP A 477 53.18 10.37 16.88
C ASP A 477 54.19 10.63 15.75
N SER A 478 53.69 10.87 14.53
CA SER A 478 54.54 11.26 13.39
C SER A 478 55.25 12.59 13.64
N GLN A 479 54.58 13.59 14.21
CA GLN A 479 55.21 14.86 14.55
C GLN A 479 56.29 14.71 15.63
N TRP A 480 56.07 13.80 16.60
CA TRP A 480 57.08 13.49 17.61
C TRP A 480 58.28 12.77 17.02
N ASP A 481 58.09 11.86 16.08
CA ASP A 481 59.19 11.21 15.36
C ASP A 481 60.02 12.21 14.55
N ASP A 482 59.36 13.15 13.87
CA ASP A 482 60.04 14.21 13.13
C ASP A 482 60.87 15.10 14.07
N LYS A 483 60.28 15.55 15.19
CA LYS A 483 60.99 16.33 16.22
C LYS A 483 62.16 15.57 16.83
N LEU A 484 61.97 14.28 17.15
CA LEU A 484 63.01 13.43 17.71
C LEU A 484 64.17 13.25 16.74
N SER A 485 63.87 13.05 15.45
CA SER A 485 64.86 12.93 14.37
C SER A 485 65.64 14.22 14.17
N GLU A 486 64.93 15.36 14.05
CA GLU A 486 65.52 16.69 13.90
C GLU A 486 66.44 17.01 15.09
N HIS A 487 65.97 16.81 16.32
CA HIS A 487 66.77 17.10 17.51
C HIS A 487 67.95 16.15 17.66
N THR A 488 67.80 14.86 17.30
CA THR A 488 68.93 13.92 17.29
C THR A 488 70.01 14.36 16.28
N ALA A 489 69.61 14.89 15.12
CA ALA A 489 70.53 15.45 14.14
C ALA A 489 71.22 16.72 14.65
N GLU A 490 70.48 17.60 15.36
CA GLU A 490 71.03 18.80 16.00
C GLU A 490 72.07 18.43 17.06
N LEU A 491 71.74 17.51 17.98
CA LEU A 491 72.66 17.01 19.01
C LEU A 491 73.93 16.42 18.40
N ARG A 492 73.77 15.62 17.34
CA ARG A 492 74.91 15.06 16.59
C ARG A 492 75.77 16.17 15.98
N GLY A 493 75.16 17.17 15.36
CA GLY A 493 75.84 18.31 14.76
C GLY A 493 76.61 19.16 15.79
N GLU A 494 76.04 19.35 16.98
CA GLU A 494 76.70 20.05 18.10
C GLU A 494 77.95 19.28 18.58
N VAL A 495 77.83 17.96 18.75
CA VAL A 495 78.98 17.10 19.10
C VAL A 495 80.02 17.08 17.98
N ASP A 496 79.62 16.95 16.71
CA ASP A 496 80.52 16.94 15.56
C ASP A 496 81.31 18.26 15.45
N THR A 497 80.62 19.39 15.67
CA THR A 497 81.23 20.72 15.64
C THR A 497 82.23 20.89 16.79
N ALA A 498 81.84 20.51 18.01
CA ALA A 498 82.71 20.58 19.18
C ALA A 498 83.98 19.73 19.02
N LEU A 499 83.84 18.50 18.55
CA LEU A 499 84.98 17.61 18.31
C LEU A 499 85.90 18.15 17.19
N ALA A 500 85.34 18.77 16.14
CA ALA A 500 86.13 19.44 15.11
C ALA A 500 86.82 20.71 15.62
N ASP A 501 86.21 21.45 16.54
CA ASP A 501 86.83 22.58 17.23
C ASP A 501 88.00 22.13 18.11
N GLU A 502 87.82 21.03 18.85
CA GLU A 502 88.89 20.40 19.64
C GLU A 502 90.03 19.89 18.75
N ASP A 503 89.75 19.25 17.60
CA ASP A 503 90.79 18.87 16.63
C ASP A 503 91.57 20.11 16.16
N ARG A 504 90.88 21.21 15.84
CA ARG A 504 91.51 22.49 15.48
C ARG A 504 92.32 23.11 16.61
N VAL A 505 91.97 22.86 17.88
CA VAL A 505 92.75 23.29 19.05
C VAL A 505 94.01 22.42 19.17
N VAL A 506 93.92 21.10 19.02
CA VAL A 506 95.07 20.18 19.06
C VAL A 506 96.04 20.42 17.87
N GLU A 507 95.52 20.66 16.67
CA GLU A 507 96.33 21.03 15.50
C GLU A 507 97.01 22.40 15.65
N ARG A 508 96.32 23.36 16.28
CA ARG A 508 96.93 24.65 16.63
C ARG A 508 98.00 24.46 17.68
N PHE A 509 97.77 23.63 18.70
CA PHE A 509 98.76 23.30 19.71
C PHE A 509 100.04 22.71 19.10
N GLU A 510 99.93 21.79 18.13
CA GLU A 510 101.10 21.26 17.41
C GLU A 510 101.88 22.37 16.69
N ARG A 511 101.19 23.25 15.96
CA ARG A 511 101.79 24.41 15.28
C ARG A 511 102.35 25.45 16.24
N ASP A 512 101.67 25.72 17.34
CA ASP A 512 102.06 26.72 18.32
C ASP A 512 103.26 26.23 19.13
N ILE A 513 103.41 24.92 19.37
CA ILE A 513 104.67 24.34 19.87
C ILE A 513 105.79 24.55 18.85
N GLU A 514 105.56 24.28 17.56
CA GLU A 514 106.60 24.51 16.53
C GLU A 514 107.02 25.97 16.49
N VAL A 515 106.07 26.91 16.45
CA VAL A 515 106.35 28.36 16.45
C VAL A 515 107.00 28.82 17.75
N SER A 516 106.59 28.29 18.90
CA SER A 516 107.16 28.67 20.20
C SER A 516 108.55 28.09 20.41
N VAL A 517 108.82 26.88 19.92
CA VAL A 517 110.16 26.28 19.96
C VAL A 517 111.07 26.96 18.94
N ASP A 518 110.60 27.30 17.73
CA ASP A 518 111.36 28.09 16.76
C ASP A 518 111.65 29.51 17.30
N ARG A 519 110.72 30.09 18.06
CA ARG A 519 110.91 31.40 18.73
C ARG A 519 111.88 31.34 19.92
N ILE A 520 112.06 30.18 20.56
CA ILE A 520 113.11 29.97 21.60
C ILE A 520 114.49 29.75 20.93
N VAL A 521 114.53 29.20 19.71
CA VAL A 521 115.76 28.98 18.92
C VAL A 521 116.22 30.24 18.17
N GLU A 522 115.30 31.13 17.81
CA GLU A 522 115.60 32.41 17.16
C GLU A 522 114.97 33.57 17.95
N GLU A 523 115.71 34.13 18.91
CA GLU A 523 115.34 35.43 19.46
C GLU A 523 116.41 36.50 19.23
N SER A 524 116.04 37.46 18.39
CA SER A 524 116.18 38.87 18.74
C SER A 524 114.99 39.71 18.21
N GLY A 525 114.12 40.14 19.14
CA GLY A 525 113.16 41.28 19.02
C GLY A 525 111.69 40.86 18.90
N PHE A 526 110.85 40.75 19.95
CA PHE A 526 110.41 41.66 21.03
C PHE A 526 109.44 42.79 20.57
N PHE A 527 108.13 42.64 20.91
CA PHE A 527 106.88 43.42 20.67
C PHE A 527 106.08 43.05 19.38
N ASP A 528 104.79 42.70 19.34
CA ASP A 528 103.61 43.03 20.18
C ASP A 528 102.64 41.83 20.32
N SER A 529 102.53 41.29 21.54
CA SER A 529 101.37 40.52 22.00
C SER A 529 100.33 41.51 22.57
N VAL A 530 99.06 41.12 22.67
CA VAL A 530 98.02 41.70 23.58
C VAL A 530 96.92 42.64 23.00
N TRP A 531 96.71 42.83 21.67
CA TRP A 531 95.59 43.69 21.16
C TRP A 531 94.52 43.00 20.27
N ASN A 532 93.62 42.22 20.87
CA ASN A 532 92.23 41.92 20.39
C ASN A 532 91.82 40.45 20.20
N PHE A 533 92.15 39.66 21.20
CA PHE A 533 91.30 38.59 21.73
C PHE A 533 89.93 39.10 22.29
N CYS A 534 89.58 40.41 22.20
CA CYS A 534 88.35 40.96 22.81
C CYS A 534 87.67 42.14 22.05
N VAL A 535 87.35 42.02 20.75
CA VAL A 535 86.44 42.96 20.04
C VAL A 535 85.00 42.46 19.90
N GLY A 536 84.63 41.33 20.52
CA GLY A 536 83.22 40.98 20.72
C GLY A 536 82.54 40.43 19.46
N LEU A 537 81.58 39.52 19.57
CA LEU A 537 80.52 39.47 20.57
C LEU A 537 79.82 40.83 20.71
N ALA A 538 79.37 41.40 19.59
CA ALA A 538 78.23 42.30 19.55
C ALA A 538 77.71 42.42 18.11
N GLU A 539 76.47 41.96 17.95
CA GLU A 539 75.44 42.74 17.26
C GLU A 539 75.58 42.94 15.75
N GLY A 540 74.79 42.21 14.95
CA GLY A 540 74.45 42.75 13.64
C GLY A 540 73.58 41.90 12.71
N ILE A 541 73.89 40.62 12.48
CA ILE A 541 73.57 40.05 11.16
C ILE A 541 72.36 39.11 11.09
N TRP A 542 71.76 38.64 12.20
CA TRP A 542 70.51 37.85 12.09
C TRP A 542 69.21 38.60 12.42
N HIS A 543 69.26 39.75 13.09
CA HIS A 543 68.10 40.66 13.19
C HIS A 543 67.71 41.32 11.85
N GLY A 544 68.41 41.03 10.75
CA GLY A 544 68.12 41.51 9.40
C GLY A 544 67.15 40.65 8.57
N ALA A 545 66.91 39.38 8.91
CA ALA A 545 66.06 38.51 8.08
C ALA A 545 64.54 38.62 8.40
N VAL A 546 64.20 39.06 9.61
CA VAL A 546 62.79 39.26 10.06
C VAL A 546 62.22 40.62 9.60
N ALA A 547 63.05 41.53 9.06
CA ALA A 547 62.63 42.87 8.63
C ALA A 547 62.17 42.95 7.15
N LEU A 548 62.38 41.92 6.32
CA LEU A 548 62.11 42.01 4.88
C LEU A 548 60.71 41.52 4.47
N PHE A 549 60.01 40.73 5.30
CA PHE A 549 58.62 40.34 5.01
C PHE A 549 57.54 41.26 5.60
N LYS A 550 57.93 42.26 6.40
CA LYS A 550 57.03 43.28 6.95
C LYS A 550 56.81 44.47 5.99
N GLY A 551 57.61 44.58 4.92
CA GLY A 551 57.54 45.65 3.92
C GLY A 551 56.61 45.38 2.73
N VAL A 552 56.18 44.13 2.51
CA VAL A 552 55.23 43.78 1.44
C VAL A 552 53.77 43.82 1.95
N TRP A 553 53.58 43.99 3.27
CA TRP A 553 52.28 44.03 3.92
C TRP A 553 51.64 45.42 4.01
N ASP A 554 52.35 46.54 3.82
CA ASP A 554 51.77 47.88 4.07
C ASP A 554 51.43 48.71 2.81
N ALA A 555 51.55 48.14 1.60
CA ALA A 555 51.35 48.90 0.35
C ALA A 555 50.09 48.55 -0.46
N ILE A 556 49.23 47.62 -0.02
CA ILE A 556 47.94 47.38 -0.70
C ILE A 556 46.80 47.40 0.35
N LYS A 557 46.62 48.58 0.94
CA LYS A 557 45.40 48.96 1.67
C LYS A 557 44.29 49.26 0.67
N THR A 558 43.18 48.59 0.91
CA THR A 558 41.81 48.62 0.35
C THR A 558 41.25 50.05 0.16
N PRO A 559 40.24 50.26 -0.71
CA PRO A 559 38.84 50.17 -0.22
C PRO A 559 37.80 49.77 -1.29
N LEU A 560 37.93 48.59 -1.93
CA LEU A 560 36.93 48.08 -2.91
C LEU A 560 36.34 46.70 -2.55
N PHE A 561 36.62 46.21 -1.35
CA PHE A 561 36.16 44.91 -0.86
C PHE A 561 34.82 44.97 -0.08
N TRP A 562 34.43 46.14 0.45
CA TRP A 562 33.24 46.25 1.32
C TRP A 562 31.90 46.49 0.60
N ILE A 563 31.89 46.71 -0.71
CA ILE A 563 30.64 46.81 -1.50
C ILE A 563 30.26 45.46 -2.15
N ALA A 564 31.23 44.57 -2.38
CA ALA A 564 30.97 43.20 -2.82
C ALA A 564 30.53 42.27 -1.67
N VAL A 565 31.01 42.51 -0.45
CA VAL A 565 30.63 41.72 0.75
C VAL A 565 29.23 42.08 1.26
N ALA A 566 28.75 43.31 1.09
CA ALA A 566 27.37 43.67 1.41
C ALA A 566 26.33 42.97 0.51
N VAL A 567 26.68 42.67 -0.75
CA VAL A 567 25.81 41.99 -1.72
C VAL A 567 25.79 40.47 -1.48
N VAL A 568 26.90 39.88 -1.06
CA VAL A 568 26.97 38.44 -0.74
C VAL A 568 26.29 38.11 0.60
N VAL A 569 26.31 39.02 1.58
CA VAL A 569 25.64 38.83 2.87
C VAL A 569 24.11 38.95 2.76
N VAL A 570 23.56 39.79 1.88
CA VAL A 570 22.11 39.85 1.63
C VAL A 570 21.61 38.61 0.87
N VAL A 571 22.42 38.05 -0.02
CA VAL A 571 22.11 36.81 -0.76
C VAL A 571 22.20 35.57 0.14
N LEU A 572 23.12 35.55 1.12
CA LEU A 572 23.21 34.48 2.13
C LEU A 572 22.10 34.56 3.19
N VAL A 573 21.64 35.76 3.57
CA VAL A 573 20.51 35.92 4.51
C VAL A 573 19.17 35.53 3.86
N ILE A 574 19.01 35.72 2.54
CA ILE A 574 17.84 35.23 1.79
C ILE A 574 17.92 33.70 1.58
N ALA A 575 19.11 33.12 1.43
CA ALA A 575 19.29 31.67 1.33
C ALA A 575 19.07 30.93 2.67
N VAL A 576 19.35 31.57 3.81
CA VAL A 576 19.20 30.98 5.15
C VAL A 576 17.77 31.06 5.70
N VAL A 577 16.97 32.05 5.29
CA VAL A 577 15.52 32.11 5.65
C VAL A 577 14.70 31.04 4.91
N VAL A 578 15.21 30.53 3.78
CA VAL A 578 14.56 29.47 2.99
C VAL A 578 14.90 28.05 3.49
N LEU A 579 15.87 27.89 4.40
CA LEU A 579 16.41 26.57 4.77
C LEU A 579 15.96 26.05 6.15
N VAL A 580 15.22 26.82 6.97
CA VAL A 580 14.99 26.48 8.40
C VAL A 580 13.53 26.18 8.83
N ILE A 581 12.51 26.18 7.96
CA ILE A 581 11.16 25.73 8.38
C ILE A 581 10.58 24.68 7.42
N LYS A 582 10.55 23.44 7.90
CA LYS A 582 9.76 22.32 7.39
C LYS A 582 8.26 22.61 7.60
N GLY A 583 7.43 22.33 6.59
CA GLY A 583 5.97 22.34 6.73
C GLY A 583 5.29 22.42 5.38
N ALA A 584 4.75 21.30 4.92
CA ALA A 584 4.12 21.11 3.61
C ALA A 584 2.86 21.97 3.43
N ALA A 585 2.94 23.05 2.64
CA ALA A 585 1.78 23.73 2.05
C ALA A 585 2.10 24.74 0.91
N VAL A 586 3.27 24.67 0.25
CA VAL A 586 3.72 25.76 -0.66
C VAL A 586 3.91 25.34 -2.14
N LEU A 587 3.73 24.06 -2.48
CA LEU A 587 3.80 23.60 -3.88
C LEU A 587 2.47 23.64 -4.66
N ALA A 588 1.35 23.95 -3.99
CA ALA A 588 0.07 24.24 -4.66
C ALA A 588 -0.16 25.75 -4.92
N ALA A 589 0.66 26.65 -4.36
CA ALA A 589 0.53 28.11 -4.50
C ALA A 589 1.58 28.75 -5.42
N ILE A 590 2.59 28.01 -5.89
CA ILE A 590 3.61 28.50 -6.85
C ILE A 590 3.28 28.10 -8.31
N ALA A 591 2.41 27.12 -8.53
CA ALA A 591 1.82 26.86 -9.85
C ALA A 591 0.66 27.83 -10.22
N ALA A 592 0.11 28.57 -9.24
CA ALA A 592 -0.91 29.59 -9.47
C ALA A 592 -0.34 31.02 -9.63
N VAL A 593 0.93 31.26 -9.28
CA VAL A 593 1.60 32.57 -9.42
C VAL A 593 2.51 32.65 -10.66
N LEU A 594 2.78 31.54 -11.33
CA LEU A 594 3.22 31.50 -12.74
C LEU A 594 2.07 31.44 -13.75
N ALA A 595 0.82 31.60 -13.28
CA ALA A 595 -0.38 31.82 -14.11
C ALA A 595 -1.07 33.18 -13.83
N PHE A 596 -0.40 34.10 -13.12
CA PHE A 596 -0.89 35.48 -12.90
C PHE A 596 0.23 36.54 -12.86
N ALA A 597 1.23 36.40 -13.74
CA ALA A 597 2.08 37.52 -14.19
C ALA A 597 1.71 37.96 -15.62
N GLY A 598 0.41 37.93 -15.93
CA GLY A 598 -0.16 38.30 -17.24
C GLY A 598 -1.33 39.30 -17.16
N LYS A 599 -1.60 39.91 -15.99
CA LYS A 599 -2.73 40.83 -15.78
C LYS A 599 -2.45 42.01 -14.82
N VAL A 600 -1.27 42.64 -14.96
CA VAL A 600 -1.07 44.07 -14.62
C VAL A 600 -0.52 44.85 -15.85
N LEU A 601 -0.93 44.42 -17.05
CA LEU A 601 -1.09 45.30 -18.22
C LEU A 601 -2.58 45.42 -18.58
N LEU A 602 -3.42 45.48 -17.54
CA LEU A 602 -4.83 45.90 -17.56
C LEU A 602 -4.97 47.43 -17.65
N VAL A 603 -3.98 48.14 -18.19
CA VAL A 603 -4.01 49.62 -18.35
C VAL A 603 -3.74 50.06 -19.81
N ILE A 604 -3.61 49.13 -20.76
CA ILE A 604 -3.56 49.45 -22.21
C ILE A 604 -4.76 48.86 -23.01
N GLY A 605 -5.45 47.84 -22.49
CA GLY A 605 -6.67 47.27 -23.12
C GLY A 605 -7.96 48.08 -22.90
N VAL A 606 -7.94 49.08 -22.01
CA VAL A 606 -9.04 50.05 -21.79
C VAL A 606 -9.10 51.09 -22.93
N ILE A 607 -8.11 51.09 -23.84
CA ILE A 607 -8.08 51.91 -25.06
C ILE A 607 -8.50 51.08 -26.31
N VAL A 608 -8.50 49.75 -26.24
CA VAL A 608 -8.94 48.86 -27.34
C VAL A 608 -10.44 48.51 -27.24
N GLY A 609 -10.99 48.50 -26.02
CA GLY A 609 -12.44 48.45 -25.77
C GLY A 609 -13.21 49.71 -26.20
N ALA A 610 -12.52 50.81 -26.48
CA ALA A 610 -13.12 52.04 -27.00
C ALA A 610 -13.15 52.10 -28.54
N ILE A 611 -12.52 51.15 -29.25
CA ILE A 611 -12.37 51.16 -30.72
C ILE A 611 -13.24 50.07 -31.41
N ALA A 612 -13.60 48.98 -30.73
CA ALA A 612 -14.48 47.94 -31.30
C ALA A 612 -15.99 48.24 -31.14
N ALA A 613 -16.39 49.03 -30.12
CA ALA A 613 -17.75 49.55 -29.98
C ALA A 613 -18.08 50.64 -31.03
N ILE A 614 -17.04 51.26 -31.60
CA ILE A 614 -17.13 52.23 -32.70
C ILE A 614 -17.19 51.51 -34.06
N TYR A 615 -16.73 50.26 -34.18
CA TYR A 615 -16.76 49.47 -35.43
C TYR A 615 -18.16 48.93 -35.78
N TYR A 616 -18.97 48.50 -34.78
CA TYR A 616 -20.33 48.00 -35.02
C TYR A 616 -21.40 49.09 -35.06
N VAL A 617 -21.11 50.28 -34.53
CA VAL A 617 -21.88 51.51 -34.74
C VAL A 617 -21.49 52.19 -36.06
N TYR A 618 -20.27 51.99 -36.55
CA TYR A 618 -19.82 52.35 -37.90
C TYR A 618 -20.46 51.45 -38.97
N LEU A 619 -20.59 50.13 -38.77
CA LEU A 619 -21.34 49.26 -39.69
C LEU A 619 -22.86 49.56 -39.74
N ALA A 620 -23.39 50.20 -38.70
CA ALA A 620 -24.74 50.74 -38.66
C ALA A 620 -24.88 52.13 -39.34
N PHE A 621 -23.79 52.77 -39.78
CA PHE A 621 -23.76 54.15 -40.32
C PHE A 621 -22.91 54.42 -41.58
N THR A 622 -22.10 53.48 -42.05
CA THR A 622 -21.24 53.67 -43.23
C THR A 622 -21.49 52.68 -44.36
N ARG A 623 -22.61 51.94 -44.30
CA ARG A 623 -23.36 51.62 -45.52
C ARG A 623 -24.21 52.85 -45.89
N PRO A 624 -23.85 53.53 -47.00
CA PRO A 624 -24.32 54.86 -47.36
C PRO A 624 -25.64 54.77 -48.10
N ASP A 625 -26.66 54.34 -47.38
CA ASP A 625 -28.04 54.46 -47.80
C ASP A 625 -28.93 54.25 -46.58
N LEU A 626 -29.03 55.34 -45.81
CA LEU A 626 -30.30 55.97 -45.46
C LEU A 626 -30.61 56.08 -43.95
N THR A 627 -31.30 57.18 -43.67
CA THR A 627 -31.01 58.23 -42.67
C THR A 627 -31.81 58.12 -41.37
N TRP A 628 -31.45 58.95 -40.40
CA TRP A 628 -32.03 58.96 -39.05
C TRP A 628 -33.48 59.43 -38.95
N ARG A 629 -34.01 60.10 -39.97
CA ARG A 629 -35.45 60.33 -40.15
C ARG A 629 -36.15 59.13 -40.80
N GLN A 630 -35.37 58.18 -41.35
CA GLN A 630 -35.78 56.81 -41.70
C GLN A 630 -35.50 55.81 -40.55
N ARG A 631 -35.13 56.29 -39.36
CA ARG A 631 -34.86 55.51 -38.13
C ARG A 631 -35.43 56.16 -36.85
N GLY A 632 -36.48 56.96 -36.95
CA GLY A 632 -37.15 57.56 -35.79
C GLY A 632 -38.56 58.08 -36.08
N GLU A 633 -38.88 58.30 -37.35
CA GLU A 633 -40.19 58.79 -37.84
C GLU A 633 -40.83 57.79 -38.85
N LEU A 634 -40.26 56.58 -38.94
CA LEU A 634 -40.78 55.44 -39.70
C LEU A 634 -40.66 54.16 -38.86
N VAL A 635 -41.66 53.67 -38.15
CA VAL A 635 -43.03 54.15 -37.97
C VAL A 635 -43.43 53.53 -36.63
N GLY A 636 -43.29 54.29 -35.54
CA GLY A 636 -44.17 54.03 -34.41
C GLY A 636 -45.60 54.06 -34.92
N ARG A 637 -46.51 53.34 -34.27
CA ARG A 637 -47.88 53.84 -34.21
C ARG A 637 -48.59 53.98 -35.56
N ALA A 638 -48.34 53.04 -36.47
CA ALA A 638 -49.30 52.69 -37.50
C ALA A 638 -49.23 51.17 -37.74
N ILE A 639 -50.08 50.33 -37.18
CA ILE A 639 -51.44 50.54 -36.75
C ILE A 639 -51.77 49.33 -35.86
N PHE A 640 -52.09 49.59 -34.60
CA PHE A 640 -52.79 48.67 -33.69
C PHE A 640 -54.27 48.48 -34.11
N GLU A 641 -54.75 49.05 -35.21
CA GLU A 641 -56.19 49.13 -35.54
C GLU A 641 -56.47 49.10 -37.06
N ALA A 642 -56.36 47.94 -37.68
CA ALA A 642 -57.05 47.67 -38.95
C ALA A 642 -57.28 46.17 -39.07
N ALA A 643 -58.45 45.75 -38.57
CA ALA A 643 -59.02 44.41 -38.66
C ALA A 643 -58.56 43.38 -37.60
N MET A 644 -58.81 43.74 -36.34
CA MET A 644 -59.81 42.95 -35.59
C MET A 644 -61.06 42.79 -36.46
N ALA A 645 -61.20 41.68 -37.16
CA ALA A 645 -62.41 41.26 -37.88
C ALA A 645 -62.06 40.03 -38.73
N PHE A 646 -62.67 38.84 -38.63
CA PHE A 646 -63.98 38.43 -38.17
C PHE A 646 -63.85 36.89 -38.06
N THR A 647 -64.12 36.29 -36.89
CA THR A 647 -65.26 35.36 -36.65
C THR A 647 -65.37 34.18 -37.62
N GLY A 648 -65.64 32.94 -37.23
CA GLY A 648 -66.08 32.38 -35.96
C GLY A 648 -66.70 30.99 -36.21
N THR A 649 -66.84 30.24 -35.11
CA THR A 649 -67.82 29.16 -34.84
C THR A 649 -67.83 27.88 -35.69
N GLY A 650 -67.41 26.76 -35.08
CA GLY A 650 -68.33 25.81 -34.45
C GLY A 650 -69.39 25.07 -35.29
N ILE A 651 -69.24 23.74 -35.29
CA ILE A 651 -70.25 22.69 -35.03
C ILE A 651 -71.10 22.13 -36.23
N LEU A 652 -71.10 20.78 -36.30
CA LEU A 652 -72.07 19.84 -36.92
C LEU A 652 -72.30 19.88 -38.44
N ALA A 653 -71.96 18.78 -39.12
CA ALA A 653 -72.94 17.82 -39.65
C ALA A 653 -72.31 16.87 -40.68
N ARG A 654 -72.42 15.57 -40.38
CA ARG A 654 -72.69 14.44 -41.26
C ARG A 654 -72.61 14.65 -42.80
N LEU A 655 -72.05 13.61 -43.42
CA LEU A 655 -72.21 13.12 -44.81
C LEU A 655 -71.11 13.54 -45.80
N LYS A 656 -70.22 12.60 -46.11
CA LYS A 656 -70.41 11.78 -47.32
C LYS A 656 -69.51 10.55 -47.34
N VAL A 657 -70.18 9.42 -47.16
CA VAL A 657 -69.80 8.05 -47.53
C VAL A 657 -69.51 7.98 -49.03
N PHE A 658 -68.54 7.17 -49.44
CA PHE A 658 -68.63 6.10 -50.46
C PHE A 658 -67.26 5.78 -51.08
N ALA A 659 -66.52 4.86 -50.43
CA ALA A 659 -65.38 4.17 -51.06
C ALA A 659 -65.08 2.74 -50.51
N GLN A 660 -65.74 2.25 -49.45
CA GLN A 660 -65.28 1.05 -48.73
C GLN A 660 -66.05 -0.27 -48.99
N VAL A 661 -67.09 -0.28 -49.83
CA VAL A 661 -67.89 -1.51 -50.07
C VAL A 661 -67.13 -2.59 -50.87
N SER A 662 -66.15 -2.24 -51.71
CA SER A 662 -65.30 -3.22 -52.39
C SER A 662 -64.22 -3.83 -51.46
N ARG A 663 -63.68 -3.03 -50.54
CA ARG A 663 -62.60 -3.43 -49.63
C ARG A 663 -63.09 -4.38 -48.53
N PHE A 664 -64.31 -4.20 -48.02
CA PHE A 664 -64.90 -5.12 -47.05
C PHE A 664 -65.16 -6.52 -47.65
N ARG A 665 -65.56 -6.60 -48.93
CA ARG A 665 -65.73 -7.88 -49.63
C ARG A 665 -64.41 -8.64 -49.82
N ALA A 666 -63.33 -7.91 -50.13
CA ALA A 666 -61.98 -8.48 -50.22
C ALA A 666 -61.46 -8.94 -48.84
N LEU A 667 -61.78 -8.20 -47.77
CA LEU A 667 -61.43 -8.56 -46.40
C LEU A 667 -62.12 -9.86 -45.96
N VAL A 668 -63.43 -9.99 -46.19
CA VAL A 668 -64.19 -11.21 -45.84
C VAL A 668 -63.66 -12.43 -46.60
N ALA A 669 -63.27 -12.27 -47.88
CA ALA A 669 -62.65 -13.34 -48.66
C ALA A 669 -61.27 -13.75 -48.12
N ARG A 670 -60.50 -12.79 -47.61
CA ARG A 670 -59.14 -13.01 -47.08
C ARG A 670 -59.13 -13.58 -45.66
N VAL A 671 -60.11 -13.21 -44.83
CA VAL A 671 -60.26 -13.68 -43.44
C VAL A 671 -60.95 -15.06 -43.37
N GLY A 672 -61.64 -15.49 -44.43
CA GLY A 672 -62.29 -16.80 -44.53
C GLY A 672 -63.57 -16.96 -43.69
N ASN A 673 -63.84 -16.05 -42.75
CA ASN A 673 -65.00 -16.07 -41.88
C ASN A 673 -65.55 -14.65 -41.67
N LEU A 674 -66.82 -14.44 -42.00
CA LEU A 674 -67.51 -13.15 -41.84
C LEU A 674 -67.56 -12.67 -40.39
N ALA A 675 -67.76 -13.57 -39.41
CA ALA A 675 -67.78 -13.20 -38.00
C ALA A 675 -66.41 -12.69 -37.52
N LEU A 676 -65.34 -13.30 -38.03
CA LEU A 676 -63.96 -12.93 -37.69
C LEU A 676 -63.54 -11.64 -38.41
N ALA A 677 -63.99 -11.43 -39.65
CA ALA A 677 -63.82 -10.18 -40.38
C ALA A 677 -64.57 -9.01 -39.70
N ILE A 678 -65.77 -9.26 -39.17
CA ILE A 678 -66.53 -8.29 -38.37
C ILE A 678 -65.81 -8.00 -37.05
N LYS A 679 -65.29 -9.02 -36.35
CA LYS A 679 -64.50 -8.82 -35.12
C LYS A 679 -63.26 -7.95 -35.39
N LEU A 680 -62.51 -8.25 -36.45
CA LEU A 680 -61.33 -7.47 -36.86
C LEU A 680 -61.65 -6.02 -37.21
N VAL A 681 -62.75 -5.77 -37.92
CA VAL A 681 -63.20 -4.40 -38.25
C VAL A 681 -63.67 -3.62 -37.03
N ASN A 682 -64.26 -4.30 -36.04
CA ASN A 682 -64.63 -3.68 -34.77
C ASN A 682 -63.41 -3.33 -33.92
N MET A 683 -62.34 -4.13 -33.98
CA MET A 683 -61.10 -3.89 -33.24
C MET A 683 -60.23 -2.84 -33.93
N VAL A 684 -60.20 -2.79 -35.26
CA VAL A 684 -59.41 -1.84 -36.05
C VAL A 684 -60.30 -1.19 -37.11
N PRO A 685 -60.74 0.06 -36.92
CA PRO A 685 -61.66 0.73 -37.85
C PRO A 685 -61.06 0.99 -39.26
N ASP A 686 -59.75 0.90 -39.41
CA ASP A 686 -59.03 1.15 -40.67
C ASP A 686 -58.76 -0.15 -41.46
N LEU A 687 -59.52 -0.36 -42.54
CA LEU A 687 -59.43 -1.55 -43.40
C LEU A 687 -58.04 -1.76 -44.03
N GLU A 688 -57.25 -0.69 -44.23
CA GLU A 688 -55.90 -0.82 -44.79
C GLU A 688 -54.92 -1.42 -43.77
N LYS A 689 -55.07 -1.06 -42.50
CA LYS A 689 -54.29 -1.64 -41.40
C LYS A 689 -54.65 -3.11 -41.17
N ILE A 690 -55.93 -3.47 -41.26
CA ILE A 690 -56.35 -4.88 -41.17
C ILE A 690 -55.73 -5.71 -42.30
N ALA A 691 -55.70 -5.18 -43.53
CA ALA A 691 -55.08 -5.88 -44.64
C ALA A 691 -53.59 -6.17 -44.39
N ARG A 692 -52.84 -5.17 -43.89
CA ARG A 692 -51.42 -5.33 -43.51
C ARG A 692 -51.21 -6.33 -42.37
N LEU A 693 -52.08 -6.33 -41.35
CA LEU A 693 -52.03 -7.32 -40.28
C LEU A 693 -52.23 -8.75 -40.80
N LEU A 694 -53.17 -8.93 -41.74
CA LEU A 694 -53.45 -10.22 -42.38
C LEU A 694 -52.41 -10.62 -43.45
N ASP A 695 -51.52 -9.70 -43.86
CA ASP A 695 -50.32 -10.03 -44.63
C ASP A 695 -49.22 -10.63 -43.72
N LEU A 696 -49.23 -10.30 -42.42
CA LEU A 696 -48.20 -10.69 -41.45
C LEU A 696 -48.54 -11.95 -40.64
N ALA A 697 -49.83 -12.21 -40.38
CA ALA A 697 -50.28 -13.40 -39.65
C ALA A 697 -51.70 -13.84 -40.06
N GLU A 698 -52.06 -15.07 -39.68
CA GLU A 698 -53.41 -15.58 -39.89
C GLU A 698 -54.45 -14.80 -39.09
N ALA A 699 -55.69 -14.74 -39.58
CA ALA A 699 -56.73 -13.89 -38.99
C ALA A 699 -57.04 -14.20 -37.51
N ALA A 700 -56.99 -15.46 -37.10
CA ALA A 700 -57.16 -15.86 -35.70
C ALA A 700 -56.03 -15.34 -34.80
N ASN A 701 -54.80 -15.37 -35.31
CA ASN A 701 -53.60 -14.88 -34.64
C ASN A 701 -53.58 -13.35 -34.55
N VAL A 702 -54.00 -12.65 -35.61
CA VAL A 702 -54.19 -11.19 -35.61
C VAL A 702 -55.21 -10.78 -34.54
N VAL A 703 -56.34 -11.49 -34.43
CA VAL A 703 -57.34 -11.23 -33.38
C VAL A 703 -56.75 -11.43 -31.99
N ARG A 704 -55.98 -12.52 -31.75
CA ARG A 704 -55.35 -12.76 -30.45
C ARG A 704 -54.35 -11.67 -30.07
N VAL A 705 -53.55 -11.19 -31.02
CA VAL A 705 -52.63 -10.07 -30.79
C VAL A 705 -53.41 -8.77 -30.53
N LEU A 706 -54.46 -8.47 -31.30
CA LEU A 706 -55.28 -7.26 -31.10
C LEU A 706 -56.13 -7.30 -29.82
N ASP A 707 -56.51 -8.47 -29.31
CA ASP A 707 -57.17 -8.62 -28.01
C ASP A 707 -56.24 -8.18 -26.85
N LYS A 708 -54.92 -8.23 -27.06
CA LYS A 708 -53.89 -7.82 -26.09
C LYS A 708 -53.26 -6.46 -26.40
N VAL A 709 -53.18 -6.09 -27.68
CA VAL A 709 -52.58 -4.86 -28.20
C VAL A 709 -53.65 -4.07 -28.96
N ALA A 710 -54.33 -3.16 -28.25
CA ALA A 710 -55.44 -2.40 -28.82
C ALA A 710 -55.04 -1.46 -29.98
N ASP A 711 -53.75 -1.10 -30.10
CA ASP A 711 -53.23 -0.26 -31.18
C ASP A 711 -52.83 -1.11 -32.40
N ALA A 712 -53.53 -0.90 -33.51
CA ALA A 712 -53.32 -1.63 -34.76
C ALA A 712 -51.94 -1.39 -35.40
N GLU A 713 -51.37 -0.19 -35.28
CA GLU A 713 -50.03 0.11 -35.83
C GLU A 713 -48.95 -0.59 -35.01
N LEU A 714 -49.12 -0.62 -33.68
CA LEU A 714 -48.23 -1.36 -32.80
C LEU A 714 -48.30 -2.87 -33.07
N ALA A 715 -49.49 -3.42 -33.28
CA ALA A 715 -49.67 -4.83 -33.66
C ALA A 715 -48.98 -5.16 -35.00
N ILE A 716 -49.04 -4.26 -36.00
CA ILE A 716 -48.30 -4.39 -37.27
C ILE A 716 -46.79 -4.39 -37.00
N ALA A 717 -46.31 -3.44 -36.19
CA ALA A 717 -44.89 -3.32 -35.86
C ALA A 717 -44.32 -4.55 -35.14
N LEU A 718 -45.13 -5.19 -34.28
CA LEU A 718 -44.76 -6.40 -33.54
C LEU A 718 -44.77 -7.66 -34.44
N LEU A 719 -45.86 -7.87 -35.19
CA LEU A 719 -46.00 -9.03 -36.09
C LEU A 719 -45.00 -9.04 -37.25
N SER A 720 -44.49 -7.86 -37.63
CA SER A 720 -43.43 -7.77 -38.66
C SER A 720 -42.04 -8.14 -38.14
N ARG A 721 -41.83 -8.18 -36.82
CA ARG A 721 -40.53 -8.49 -36.18
C ARG A 721 -40.47 -9.88 -35.57
N VAL A 722 -41.61 -10.40 -35.11
CA VAL A 722 -41.68 -11.72 -34.48
C VAL A 722 -42.23 -12.75 -35.46
N ARG A 723 -41.46 -13.82 -35.72
CA ARG A 723 -41.88 -14.92 -36.61
C ARG A 723 -42.92 -15.86 -35.99
N ASP A 724 -42.91 -16.01 -34.67
CA ASP A 724 -43.81 -16.90 -33.93
C ASP A 724 -44.82 -16.09 -33.11
N VAL A 725 -46.09 -16.17 -33.49
CA VAL A 725 -47.16 -15.42 -32.82
C VAL A 725 -47.34 -15.86 -31.36
N GLU A 726 -47.10 -17.13 -31.03
CA GLU A 726 -47.23 -17.60 -29.65
C GLU A 726 -46.12 -17.02 -28.77
N GLU A 727 -44.89 -16.93 -29.28
CA GLU A 727 -43.80 -16.23 -28.57
C GLU A 727 -44.14 -14.74 -28.38
N LEU A 728 -44.72 -14.09 -29.39
CA LEU A 728 -45.17 -12.70 -29.28
C LEU A 728 -46.24 -12.53 -28.18
N ILE A 729 -47.22 -13.43 -28.10
CA ILE A 729 -48.28 -13.36 -27.09
C ILE A 729 -47.69 -13.51 -25.68
N VAL A 730 -46.75 -14.45 -25.49
CA VAL A 730 -46.05 -14.62 -24.21
C VAL A 730 -45.29 -13.35 -23.81
N LEU A 731 -44.64 -12.68 -24.76
CA LEU A 731 -43.95 -11.40 -24.50
C LEU A 731 -44.91 -10.28 -24.11
N VAL A 732 -46.04 -10.17 -24.82
CA VAL A 732 -47.07 -9.16 -24.56
C VAL A 732 -47.71 -9.38 -23.17
N ASP A 733 -47.99 -10.63 -22.81
CA ASP A 733 -48.58 -10.98 -21.51
C ASP A 733 -47.65 -10.66 -20.34
N ARG A 734 -46.32 -10.76 -20.52
CA ARG A 734 -45.34 -10.44 -19.47
C ARG A 734 -45.24 -8.95 -19.14
N ILE A 735 -45.51 -8.07 -20.10
CA ILE A 735 -45.42 -6.62 -19.87
C ILE A 735 -46.61 -6.13 -19.05
N GLY A 736 -47.81 -6.70 -19.25
CA GLY A 736 -49.04 -6.44 -18.46
C GLY A 736 -49.62 -5.01 -18.59
N ASP A 737 -48.78 -4.02 -18.83
CA ASP A 737 -49.10 -2.60 -18.98
C ASP A 737 -49.18 -2.22 -20.47
N ALA A 738 -50.40 -1.97 -20.94
CA ALA A 738 -50.68 -1.60 -22.31
C ALA A 738 -49.94 -0.33 -22.78
N SER A 739 -49.63 0.59 -21.87
CA SER A 739 -48.91 1.84 -22.21
C SER A 739 -47.43 1.60 -22.54
N LYS A 740 -46.85 0.52 -22.01
CA LYS A 740 -45.43 0.17 -22.20
C LYS A 740 -45.18 -0.80 -23.36
N LEU A 741 -46.24 -1.43 -23.90
CA LEU A 741 -46.14 -2.33 -25.07
C LEU A 741 -45.53 -1.64 -26.30
N ALA A 742 -45.63 -0.32 -26.40
CA ALA A 742 -45.00 0.47 -27.46
C ALA A 742 -43.47 0.33 -27.52
N ARG A 743 -42.82 -0.09 -26.42
CA ARG A 743 -41.36 -0.33 -26.33
C ARG A 743 -40.93 -1.71 -26.81
N LEU A 744 -41.85 -2.66 -26.91
CA LEU A 744 -41.52 -4.04 -27.25
C LEU A 744 -40.87 -4.20 -28.64
N PRO A 745 -41.27 -3.46 -29.72
CA PRO A 745 -40.55 -3.50 -30.99
C PRO A 745 -39.09 -3.05 -30.89
N GLU A 746 -38.83 -1.99 -30.11
CA GLU A 746 -37.49 -1.45 -29.86
C GLU A 746 -36.63 -2.47 -29.11
N LEU A 747 -37.20 -3.15 -28.09
CA LEU A 747 -36.53 -4.23 -27.36
C LEU A 747 -36.22 -5.44 -28.25
N ILE A 748 -37.14 -5.84 -29.12
CA ILE A 748 -36.91 -6.94 -30.06
C ILE A 748 -35.79 -6.59 -31.03
N ASP A 749 -35.77 -5.36 -31.56
CA ASP A 749 -34.70 -4.89 -32.45
C ASP A 749 -33.35 -4.80 -31.71
N LEU A 750 -33.34 -4.39 -30.44
CA LEU A 750 -32.15 -4.26 -29.60
C LEU A 750 -31.54 -5.61 -29.21
N VAL A 751 -32.37 -6.61 -28.87
CA VAL A 751 -31.91 -7.93 -28.41
C VAL A 751 -31.70 -8.90 -29.58
N GLY A 752 -32.46 -8.75 -30.67
CA GLY A 752 -32.39 -9.58 -31.87
C GLY A 752 -32.95 -11.01 -31.71
N ASP A 753 -33.39 -11.40 -30.51
CA ASP A 753 -33.89 -12.74 -30.17
C ASP A 753 -35.07 -12.63 -29.19
N THR A 754 -36.26 -13.01 -29.67
CA THR A 754 -37.54 -12.94 -28.93
C THR A 754 -37.56 -13.79 -27.66
N ARG A 755 -36.85 -14.93 -27.64
CA ARG A 755 -36.73 -15.78 -26.45
C ARG A 755 -35.82 -15.16 -25.41
N LYS A 756 -34.74 -14.50 -25.84
CA LYS A 756 -33.88 -13.72 -24.92
C LYS A 756 -34.65 -12.55 -24.33
N VAL A 757 -35.45 -11.83 -25.12
CA VAL A 757 -36.33 -10.77 -24.60
C VAL A 757 -37.26 -11.32 -23.52
N GLY A 758 -37.85 -12.51 -23.74
CA GLY A 758 -38.73 -13.13 -22.75
C GLY A 758 -38.04 -13.43 -21.43
N ARG A 759 -36.85 -14.04 -21.47
CA ARG A 759 -36.02 -14.31 -20.27
C ARG A 759 -35.51 -13.05 -19.58
N LEU A 760 -35.29 -11.98 -20.34
CA LEU A 760 -34.90 -10.69 -19.79
C LEU A 760 -36.07 -9.99 -19.11
N LEU A 761 -37.26 -10.03 -19.70
CA LEU A 761 -38.49 -9.50 -19.10
C LEU A 761 -38.95 -10.30 -17.87
N GLU A 762 -38.59 -11.58 -17.77
CA GLU A 762 -38.76 -12.35 -16.52
C GLU A 762 -37.98 -11.76 -15.36
N ARG A 763 -36.80 -11.23 -15.64
CA ARG A 763 -35.85 -10.74 -14.62
C ARG A 763 -35.98 -9.24 -14.40
N VAL A 764 -36.31 -8.50 -15.46
CA VAL A 764 -36.54 -7.05 -15.47
C VAL A 764 -37.92 -6.79 -16.09
N PRO A 765 -39.01 -6.87 -15.30
CA PRO A 765 -40.37 -6.80 -15.83
C PRO A 765 -40.70 -5.47 -16.54
N ASN A 766 -40.01 -4.38 -16.18
CA ASN A 766 -40.25 -3.06 -16.77
C ASN A 766 -39.44 -2.88 -18.08
N PRO A 767 -40.09 -2.71 -19.25
CA PRO A 767 -39.42 -2.55 -20.55
C PRO A 767 -38.45 -1.36 -20.64
N ASP A 768 -38.78 -0.24 -19.99
CA ASP A 768 -37.92 0.96 -20.01
C ASP A 768 -36.64 0.72 -19.20
N ASP A 769 -36.76 0.08 -18.03
CA ASP A 769 -35.60 -0.30 -17.22
C ASP A 769 -34.76 -1.35 -17.93
N LEU A 770 -35.39 -2.33 -18.58
CA LEU A 770 -34.69 -3.33 -19.38
C LEU A 770 -33.86 -2.68 -20.49
N THR A 771 -34.45 -1.75 -21.24
CA THR A 771 -33.76 -1.03 -22.33
C THR A 771 -32.55 -0.26 -21.79
N ARG A 772 -32.75 0.47 -20.68
CA ARG A 772 -31.68 1.22 -20.00
C ARG A 772 -30.56 0.28 -19.53
N MET A 773 -30.90 -0.80 -18.83
CA MET A 773 -29.94 -1.76 -18.28
C MET A 773 -29.14 -2.47 -19.39
N ILE A 774 -29.77 -2.84 -20.51
CA ILE A 774 -29.06 -3.42 -21.67
C ILE A 774 -27.97 -2.46 -22.15
N GLY A 775 -28.27 -1.15 -22.24
CA GLY A 775 -27.28 -0.14 -22.61
C GLY A 775 -26.17 0.05 -21.57
N GLU A 776 -26.54 0.07 -20.28
CA GLU A 776 -25.60 0.25 -19.18
C GLU A 776 -24.63 -0.93 -19.05
N VAL A 777 -25.10 -2.17 -19.10
CA VAL A 777 -24.26 -3.37 -18.91
C VAL A 777 -23.60 -3.90 -20.19
N GLY A 778 -23.83 -3.22 -21.34
CA GLY A 778 -23.15 -3.50 -22.60
C GLY A 778 -23.73 -4.63 -23.44
N GLY A 779 -25.02 -4.93 -23.29
CA GLY A 779 -25.76 -5.82 -24.18
C GLY A 779 -26.64 -6.86 -23.48
N PRO A 780 -27.50 -7.55 -24.24
CA PRO A 780 -28.46 -8.51 -23.70
C PRO A 780 -27.80 -9.76 -23.09
N ASP A 781 -26.69 -10.24 -23.67
CA ASP A 781 -25.99 -11.42 -23.16
C ASP A 781 -25.27 -11.13 -21.84
N ALA A 782 -24.71 -9.93 -21.69
CA ALA A 782 -24.14 -9.45 -20.43
C ALA A 782 -25.22 -9.31 -19.36
N LEU A 783 -26.37 -8.72 -19.71
CA LEU A 783 -27.48 -8.58 -18.78
C LEU A 783 -28.03 -9.94 -18.33
N LEU A 784 -28.21 -10.89 -19.25
CA LEU A 784 -28.62 -12.25 -18.91
C LEU A 784 -27.63 -12.95 -17.98
N ARG A 785 -26.32 -12.78 -18.20
CA ARG A 785 -25.27 -13.36 -17.36
C ARG A 785 -25.29 -12.78 -15.95
N LEU A 786 -25.40 -11.45 -15.84
CA LEU A 786 -25.46 -10.78 -14.55
C LEU A 786 -26.75 -11.11 -13.80
N THR A 787 -27.88 -11.18 -14.50
CA THR A 787 -29.18 -11.44 -13.86
C THR A 787 -29.49 -12.93 -13.69
N ASP A 788 -28.52 -13.80 -13.95
CA ASP A 788 -28.68 -15.25 -13.76
C ASP A 788 -28.76 -15.61 -12.27
N ASP A 789 -27.92 -14.95 -11.45
CA ASP A 789 -27.80 -15.15 -10.00
C ASP A 789 -27.91 -13.83 -9.18
N LEU A 790 -27.98 -12.66 -9.83
CA LEU A 790 -28.18 -11.37 -9.16
C LEU A 790 -29.54 -10.74 -9.51
N PRO A 791 -30.38 -10.38 -8.51
CA PRO A 791 -31.63 -9.66 -8.76
C PRO A 791 -31.42 -8.34 -9.51
N ALA A 792 -32.37 -7.97 -10.38
CA ALA A 792 -32.28 -6.75 -11.18
C ALA A 792 -32.21 -5.46 -10.33
N THR A 793 -32.83 -5.46 -9.15
CA THR A 793 -32.75 -4.37 -8.16
C THR A 793 -31.31 -4.17 -7.69
N ASP A 794 -30.63 -5.27 -7.38
CA ASP A 794 -29.26 -5.27 -6.86
C ASP A 794 -28.27 -4.89 -7.95
N LEU A 795 -28.52 -5.33 -9.19
CA LEU A 795 -27.77 -4.90 -10.36
C LEU A 795 -27.90 -3.38 -10.60
N THR A 796 -29.09 -2.80 -10.39
CA THR A 796 -29.27 -1.35 -10.47
C THR A 796 -28.47 -0.62 -9.38
N GLY A 797 -28.46 -1.17 -8.16
CA GLY A 797 -27.60 -0.68 -7.09
C GLY A 797 -26.12 -0.73 -7.47
N LEU A 798 -25.66 -1.84 -8.05
CA LEU A 798 -24.29 -2.05 -8.50
C LEU A 798 -23.86 -1.02 -9.56
N ILE A 799 -24.73 -0.75 -10.55
CA ILE A 799 -24.50 0.26 -11.59
C ILE A 799 -24.43 1.67 -10.99
N THR A 800 -25.29 1.96 -10.01
CA THR A 800 -25.32 3.26 -9.34
C THR A 800 -24.06 3.49 -8.52
N THR A 801 -23.60 2.47 -7.80
CA THR A 801 -22.43 2.56 -6.90
C THR A 801 -21.11 2.58 -7.66
N HIS A 802 -20.92 1.72 -8.66
CA HIS A 802 -19.63 1.54 -9.35
C HIS A 802 -19.58 2.15 -10.75
N GLY A 803 -20.72 2.60 -11.29
CA GLY A 803 -20.85 3.12 -12.64
C GLY A 803 -21.07 2.03 -13.69
N ALA A 804 -21.82 2.37 -14.74
CA ALA A 804 -22.17 1.45 -15.83
C ALA A 804 -20.94 0.83 -16.53
N ASP A 805 -19.87 1.60 -16.71
CA ASP A 805 -18.66 1.10 -17.37
C ASP A 805 -17.95 -0.01 -16.57
N ALA A 806 -17.94 0.09 -15.24
CA ALA A 806 -17.34 -0.92 -14.37
C ALA A 806 -18.15 -2.21 -14.39
N VAL A 807 -19.48 -2.10 -14.31
CA VAL A 807 -20.39 -3.25 -14.39
C VAL A 807 -20.30 -3.91 -15.77
N ARG A 808 -20.27 -3.12 -16.85
CA ARG A 808 -20.06 -3.62 -18.21
C ARG A 808 -18.76 -4.40 -18.34
N TRP A 809 -17.66 -3.88 -17.80
CA TRP A 809 -16.39 -4.56 -17.79
C TRP A 809 -16.46 -5.90 -17.02
N ALA A 810 -16.99 -5.90 -15.79
CA ALA A 810 -17.13 -7.11 -14.97
C ALA A 810 -18.00 -8.18 -15.67
N ALA A 811 -19.08 -7.74 -16.32
CA ALA A 811 -20.02 -8.58 -17.03
C ALA A 811 -19.41 -9.31 -18.24
N THR A 812 -18.21 -8.97 -18.69
CA THR A 812 -17.57 -9.66 -19.83
C THR A 812 -17.28 -11.13 -19.53
N GLU A 813 -16.98 -11.48 -18.27
CA GLU A 813 -16.56 -12.84 -17.89
C GLU A 813 -17.26 -13.41 -16.64
N LEU A 814 -17.90 -12.57 -15.81
CA LEU A 814 -18.41 -12.96 -14.49
C LEU A 814 -19.93 -13.05 -14.44
N THR A 815 -20.46 -13.88 -13.54
CA THR A 815 -21.88 -13.87 -13.15
C THR A 815 -22.21 -12.62 -12.32
N GLY A 816 -23.48 -12.42 -11.98
CA GLY A 816 -23.92 -11.26 -11.21
C GLY A 816 -23.33 -11.21 -9.80
N LEU A 817 -23.37 -12.33 -9.06
CA LEU A 817 -22.80 -12.39 -7.71
C LEU A 817 -21.27 -12.26 -7.74
N GLU A 818 -20.60 -12.88 -8.72
CA GLU A 818 -19.15 -12.73 -8.92
C GLU A 818 -18.77 -11.27 -9.23
N ALA A 819 -19.52 -10.61 -10.12
CA ALA A 819 -19.31 -9.20 -10.46
C ALA A 819 -19.56 -8.29 -9.26
N GLN A 820 -20.61 -8.55 -8.46
CA GLN A 820 -20.89 -7.80 -7.24
C GLN A 820 -19.76 -7.97 -6.22
N ALA A 821 -19.30 -9.20 -5.96
CA ALA A 821 -18.21 -9.48 -5.04
C ALA A 821 -16.90 -8.83 -5.50
N LEU A 822 -16.60 -8.86 -6.80
CA LEU A 822 -15.42 -8.23 -7.37
C LEU A 822 -15.45 -6.71 -7.19
N LEU A 823 -16.53 -6.06 -7.59
CA LEU A 823 -16.64 -4.60 -7.55
C LEU A 823 -16.74 -4.06 -6.12
N ALA A 824 -17.40 -4.77 -5.20
CA ALA A 824 -17.45 -4.41 -3.79
C ALA A 824 -16.06 -4.40 -3.13
N ARG A 825 -15.14 -5.22 -3.64
CA ARG A 825 -13.75 -5.25 -3.18
C ARG A 825 -12.89 -4.15 -3.78
N MET A 826 -13.33 -3.34 -4.76
CA MET A 826 -12.46 -2.35 -5.40
C MET A 826 -12.84 -0.91 -5.05
N THR A 827 -11.82 -0.06 -4.91
CA THR A 827 -12.02 1.40 -4.91
C THR A 827 -12.19 1.91 -6.36
N PRO A 828 -12.82 3.08 -6.58
CA PRO A 828 -12.99 3.64 -7.93
C PRO A 828 -11.69 3.78 -8.73
N ASP A 829 -10.58 4.11 -8.06
CA ASP A 829 -9.26 4.23 -8.69
C ASP A 829 -8.73 2.85 -9.15
N VAL A 830 -8.90 1.82 -8.31
CA VAL A 830 -8.53 0.45 -8.64
C VAL A 830 -9.37 -0.07 -9.80
N VAL A 831 -10.69 0.14 -9.80
CA VAL A 831 -11.58 -0.23 -10.92
C VAL A 831 -11.10 0.41 -12.23
N THR A 832 -10.70 1.68 -12.19
CA THR A 832 -10.23 2.41 -13.37
C THR A 832 -8.90 1.84 -13.87
N GLY A 833 -7.96 1.56 -12.97
CA GLY A 833 -6.68 0.92 -13.30
C GLY A 833 -6.80 -0.51 -13.82
N MET A 834 -7.80 -1.27 -13.34
CA MET A 834 -8.07 -2.67 -13.71
C MET A 834 -8.66 -2.84 -15.13
N ARG A 835 -9.04 -1.77 -15.82
CA ARG A 835 -9.66 -1.85 -17.16
C ARG A 835 -8.77 -2.49 -18.23
N GLY A 836 -7.45 -2.50 -18.02
CA GLY A 836 -6.48 -3.15 -18.92
C GLY A 836 -6.43 -4.67 -18.81
N VAL A 837 -7.07 -5.27 -17.79
CA VAL A 837 -7.08 -6.72 -17.56
C VAL A 837 -8.50 -7.28 -17.56
N THR A 838 -8.64 -8.60 -17.72
CA THR A 838 -9.96 -9.25 -17.65
C THR A 838 -10.48 -9.31 -16.21
N PRO A 839 -11.81 -9.40 -16.00
CA PRO A 839 -12.37 -9.49 -14.64
C PRO A 839 -11.86 -10.67 -13.81
N ARG A 840 -11.61 -11.84 -14.43
CA ARG A 840 -11.02 -12.98 -13.72
C ARG A 840 -9.58 -12.73 -13.29
N THR A 841 -8.81 -12.08 -14.15
CA THR A 841 -7.45 -11.64 -13.83
C THR A 841 -7.45 -10.62 -12.70
N ALA A 842 -8.39 -9.67 -12.72
CA ALA A 842 -8.58 -8.70 -11.65
C ALA A 842 -8.94 -9.35 -10.30
N THR A 843 -9.78 -10.39 -10.33
CA THR A 843 -10.10 -11.20 -9.14
C THR A 843 -8.83 -11.84 -8.57
N ARG A 844 -8.03 -12.49 -9.43
CA ARG A 844 -6.72 -13.06 -9.06
C ARG A 844 -5.78 -12.02 -8.46
N LEU A 845 -5.73 -10.82 -9.03
CA LEU A 845 -4.88 -9.73 -8.54
C LEU A 845 -5.34 -9.25 -7.15
N LEU A 846 -6.65 -9.14 -6.90
CA LEU A 846 -7.20 -8.76 -5.59
C LEU A 846 -7.07 -9.84 -4.52
N ASP A 847 -7.04 -11.11 -4.92
CA ASP A 847 -6.74 -12.22 -4.01
C ASP A 847 -5.25 -12.21 -3.64
N ALA A 848 -4.40 -11.86 -4.60
CA ALA A 848 -2.98 -11.76 -4.38
C ALA A 848 -2.54 -10.53 -3.60
N PHE A 849 -3.19 -9.39 -3.82
CA PHE A 849 -2.76 -8.08 -3.31
C PHE A 849 -3.93 -7.34 -2.67
N ASP A 850 -3.68 -6.69 -1.54
CA ASP A 850 -4.70 -5.83 -0.93
C ASP A 850 -4.95 -4.58 -1.78
N ASN A 851 -6.11 -3.93 -1.56
CA ASN A 851 -6.51 -2.74 -2.30
C ASN A 851 -5.55 -1.56 -2.16
N SER A 852 -4.88 -1.43 -1.00
CA SER A 852 -4.00 -0.30 -0.74
C SER A 852 -2.72 -0.42 -1.57
N LEU A 853 -2.18 -1.64 -1.69
CA LEU A 853 -1.05 -1.93 -2.56
C LEU A 853 -1.45 -1.81 -4.02
N LEU A 854 -2.60 -2.38 -4.42
CA LEU A 854 -3.09 -2.28 -5.79
C LEU A 854 -3.33 -0.84 -6.23
N ALA A 855 -3.96 -0.01 -5.41
CA ALA A 855 -4.19 1.41 -5.72
C ALA A 855 -2.89 2.16 -6.01
N ARG A 856 -1.81 1.86 -5.28
CA ARG A 856 -0.48 2.43 -5.53
C ARG A 856 0.15 1.87 -6.82
N VAL A 857 0.01 0.56 -7.05
CA VAL A 857 0.61 -0.13 -8.20
C VAL A 857 -0.07 0.26 -9.51
N VAL A 858 -1.40 0.32 -9.57
CA VAL A 858 -2.15 0.66 -10.80
C VAL A 858 -1.90 2.09 -11.29
N ALA A 859 -1.46 2.99 -10.41
CA ALA A 859 -1.11 4.34 -10.79
C ALA A 859 0.19 4.41 -11.61
N GLU A 860 1.06 3.41 -11.48
CA GLU A 860 2.46 3.47 -11.93
C GLU A 860 2.88 2.31 -12.85
N ILE A 861 2.13 1.20 -12.82
CA ILE A 861 2.44 -0.08 -13.47
C ILE A 861 1.24 -0.55 -14.30
N ASP A 862 1.51 -1.07 -15.50
CA ASP A 862 0.49 -1.78 -16.29
C ASP A 862 0.20 -3.13 -15.65
N LEU A 863 -1.07 -3.38 -15.29
CA LEU A 863 -1.48 -4.61 -14.61
C LEU A 863 -1.27 -5.87 -15.47
N SER A 864 -1.18 -5.73 -16.79
CA SER A 864 -0.84 -6.87 -17.66
C SER A 864 0.56 -7.42 -17.39
N ASP A 865 1.50 -6.58 -16.92
CA ASP A 865 2.84 -7.00 -16.51
C ASP A 865 2.85 -7.79 -15.18
N LEU A 866 1.81 -7.63 -14.34
CA LEU A 866 1.72 -8.32 -13.04
C LEU A 866 1.24 -9.76 -13.14
N VAL A 867 0.49 -10.10 -14.19
CA VAL A 867 -0.09 -11.45 -14.32
C VAL A 867 1.00 -12.50 -14.48
N PRO A 868 1.97 -12.35 -15.41
CA PRO A 868 3.05 -13.32 -15.54
C PRO A 868 3.95 -13.33 -14.31
N PHE A 869 4.11 -12.19 -13.64
CA PHE A 869 4.82 -12.13 -12.37
C PHE A 869 4.14 -12.97 -11.27
N LEU A 870 2.81 -12.90 -11.15
CA LEU A 870 2.04 -13.73 -10.23
C LEU A 870 2.09 -15.22 -10.59
N ASP A 871 2.11 -15.57 -11.88
CA ASP A 871 2.27 -16.96 -12.31
C ASP A 871 3.67 -17.52 -11.98
N GLN A 872 4.66 -16.63 -11.87
CA GLN A 872 6.06 -16.99 -11.64
C GLN A 872 6.49 -16.95 -10.18
N GLN A 873 5.66 -16.46 -9.27
CA GLN A 873 6.01 -16.30 -7.86
C GLN A 873 4.94 -16.91 -6.96
N GLU A 874 5.35 -17.29 -5.74
CA GLU A 874 4.38 -17.57 -4.69
C GLU A 874 3.63 -16.27 -4.33
N THR A 875 2.32 -16.33 -4.16
CA THR A 875 1.45 -15.15 -4.00
C THR A 875 1.87 -14.24 -2.84
N GLY A 876 2.21 -14.81 -1.68
CA GLY A 876 2.71 -14.05 -0.53
C GLY A 876 4.09 -13.42 -0.78
N ALA A 877 4.98 -14.12 -1.50
CA ALA A 877 6.25 -13.58 -1.93
C ALA A 877 6.08 -12.44 -2.95
N ALA A 878 5.22 -12.61 -3.95
CA ALA A 878 4.87 -11.58 -4.92
C ALA A 878 4.37 -10.31 -4.22
N ARG A 879 3.47 -10.45 -3.24
CA ARG A 879 2.96 -9.34 -2.43
C ARG A 879 4.07 -8.60 -1.71
N ARG A 880 4.94 -9.33 -1.00
CA ARG A 880 6.08 -8.73 -0.27
C ARG A 880 7.09 -8.05 -1.20
N ILE A 881 7.36 -8.62 -2.37
CA ILE A 881 8.24 -8.01 -3.38
C ILE A 881 7.63 -6.70 -3.89
N LEU A 882 6.35 -6.70 -4.28
CA LEU A 882 5.67 -5.48 -4.74
C LEU A 882 5.61 -4.41 -3.66
N ALA A 883 5.25 -4.79 -2.42
CA ALA A 883 5.24 -3.88 -1.29
C ALA A 883 6.61 -3.23 -1.07
N GLN A 884 7.70 -4.01 -1.11
CA GLN A 884 9.06 -3.48 -0.97
C GLN A 884 9.39 -2.42 -2.04
N TYR A 885 9.00 -2.62 -3.30
CA TYR A 885 9.21 -1.61 -4.35
C TYR A 885 8.30 -0.39 -4.19
N ALA A 886 7.04 -0.61 -3.82
CA ALA A 886 6.06 0.45 -3.62
C ALA A 886 6.44 1.36 -2.44
N ASP A 887 6.84 0.77 -1.31
CA ASP A 887 7.25 1.48 -0.10
C ASP A 887 8.57 2.23 -0.32
N ALA A 888 9.46 1.70 -1.15
CA ALA A 888 10.67 2.39 -1.60
C ALA A 888 10.43 3.43 -2.72
N GLY A 889 9.18 3.63 -3.18
CA GLY A 889 8.84 4.53 -4.29
C GLY A 889 9.60 4.23 -5.59
N SER A 890 10.07 3.00 -5.78
CA SER A 890 11.02 2.61 -6.82
C SER A 890 10.33 2.07 -8.07
N TRP A 891 9.30 2.76 -8.56
CA TRP A 891 8.43 2.32 -9.66
C TRP A 891 9.16 2.00 -10.96
N ASP A 892 10.18 2.77 -11.33
CA ASP A 892 11.01 2.49 -12.52
C ASP A 892 11.80 1.18 -12.39
N ARG A 893 12.21 0.80 -11.18
CA ARG A 893 12.86 -0.49 -10.94
C ARG A 893 11.84 -1.62 -11.01
N LEU A 894 10.65 -1.41 -10.44
CA LEU A 894 9.56 -2.37 -10.50
C LEU A 894 9.12 -2.64 -11.94
N ARG A 895 8.86 -1.61 -12.76
CA ARG A 895 8.51 -1.79 -14.19
C ARG A 895 9.55 -2.61 -14.93
N ARG A 896 10.83 -2.34 -14.68
CA ARG A 896 11.93 -3.08 -15.31
C ARG A 896 11.99 -4.53 -14.84
N PHE A 897 11.80 -4.75 -13.55
CA PHE A 897 11.75 -6.07 -12.95
C PHE A 897 10.60 -6.91 -13.55
N LEU A 898 9.39 -6.35 -13.60
CA LEU A 898 8.20 -7.02 -14.15
C LEU A 898 8.37 -7.33 -15.64
N ARG A 899 8.80 -6.37 -16.45
CA ARG A 899 9.09 -6.65 -17.87
C ARG A 899 10.17 -7.72 -18.04
N GLY A 900 11.19 -7.72 -17.17
CA GLY A 900 12.20 -8.77 -17.14
C GLY A 900 11.59 -10.15 -16.88
N THR A 901 10.64 -10.25 -15.96
CA THR A 901 9.92 -11.51 -15.69
C THR A 901 9.02 -11.94 -16.86
N VAL A 902 8.32 -10.99 -17.50
CA VAL A 902 7.46 -11.28 -18.66
C VAL A 902 8.29 -11.79 -19.83
N GLU A 903 9.33 -11.03 -20.22
CA GLU A 903 10.21 -11.41 -21.32
C GLU A 903 10.85 -12.79 -21.06
N ALA A 904 11.38 -13.03 -19.85
CA ALA A 904 11.99 -14.32 -19.51
C ALA A 904 11.02 -15.50 -19.67
N ALA A 905 9.73 -15.32 -19.35
CA ALA A 905 8.73 -16.35 -19.59
C ALA A 905 8.43 -16.56 -21.08
N GLU A 906 8.38 -15.49 -21.87
CA GLU A 906 7.99 -15.54 -23.28
C GLU A 906 9.12 -16.01 -24.20
N THR A 907 10.36 -15.55 -23.97
CA THR A 907 11.47 -15.71 -24.93
C THR A 907 12.39 -16.88 -24.60
N GLU A 908 12.64 -17.15 -23.33
CA GLU A 908 13.71 -18.05 -22.90
C GLU A 908 13.19 -19.41 -22.45
N GLY A 909 11.94 -19.47 -22.02
CA GLY A 909 11.32 -20.68 -21.51
C GLY A 909 11.96 -21.17 -20.19
N TYR A 910 11.28 -22.09 -19.53
CA TYR A 910 11.79 -22.75 -18.34
C TYR A 910 12.30 -24.13 -18.72
N ALA A 911 13.57 -24.42 -18.43
CA ALA A 911 14.21 -25.69 -18.72
C ALA A 911 14.67 -26.39 -17.44
N ALA A 912 14.64 -27.72 -17.45
CA ALA A 912 15.31 -28.50 -16.41
C ALA A 912 16.81 -28.16 -16.40
N ALA A 913 17.40 -28.20 -15.21
CA ALA A 913 18.84 -28.15 -15.04
C ALA A 913 19.44 -29.50 -15.44
N GLY A 914 20.40 -29.51 -16.37
CA GLY A 914 21.19 -30.71 -16.63
C GLY A 914 22.01 -31.10 -15.39
N ALA A 915 22.47 -32.36 -15.31
CA ALA A 915 23.26 -32.86 -14.18
C ALA A 915 24.58 -32.10 -13.93
N GLY A 916 25.06 -31.34 -14.93
CA GLY A 916 26.25 -30.49 -14.86
C GLY A 916 25.98 -28.99 -14.90
N ASP A 917 24.72 -28.56 -14.85
CA ASP A 917 24.34 -27.15 -14.91
C ASP A 917 24.44 -26.49 -13.53
N LEU A 918 24.58 -25.17 -13.52
CA LEU A 918 24.66 -24.37 -12.29
C LEU A 918 23.47 -23.40 -12.22
N ILE A 919 22.77 -23.44 -11.09
CA ILE A 919 21.76 -22.46 -10.73
C ILE A 919 22.49 -21.27 -10.10
N VAL A 920 22.35 -20.09 -10.66
CA VAL A 920 23.09 -18.90 -10.22
C VAL A 920 22.17 -17.85 -9.62
N ASP A 921 22.71 -17.10 -8.65
CA ASP A 921 22.03 -15.91 -8.10
C ASP A 921 22.17 -14.67 -9.01
N ASN A 922 21.49 -13.59 -8.62
CA ASN A 922 21.46 -12.33 -9.38
C ASN A 922 22.86 -11.71 -9.53
N GLN A 923 23.69 -11.73 -8.49
CA GLN A 923 25.03 -11.13 -8.56
C GLN A 923 25.92 -11.90 -9.55
N THR A 924 25.88 -13.23 -9.51
CA THR A 924 26.66 -14.08 -10.42
C THR A 924 26.22 -13.87 -11.86
N LEU A 925 24.91 -13.86 -12.11
CA LEU A 925 24.40 -13.64 -13.46
C LEU A 925 24.69 -12.23 -13.98
N SER A 926 24.63 -11.21 -13.12
CA SER A 926 24.98 -9.83 -13.48
C SER A 926 26.44 -9.69 -13.91
N ALA A 927 27.37 -10.34 -13.21
CA ALA A 927 28.80 -10.33 -13.59
C ALA A 927 29.03 -11.03 -14.95
N VAL A 928 28.39 -12.18 -15.17
CA VAL A 928 28.47 -12.92 -16.44
C VAL A 928 27.93 -12.07 -17.60
N ARG A 929 26.79 -11.41 -17.40
CA ARG A 929 26.20 -10.52 -18.41
C ARG A 929 27.03 -9.26 -18.65
N ALA A 930 27.69 -8.73 -17.63
CA ALA A 930 28.61 -7.61 -17.80
C ALA A 930 29.72 -7.97 -18.79
N MET A 931 30.31 -9.16 -18.65
CA MET A 931 31.33 -9.64 -19.58
C MET A 931 30.78 -9.88 -20.99
N LEU A 932 29.55 -10.41 -21.13
CA LEU A 932 28.88 -10.56 -22.43
C LEU A 932 28.64 -9.22 -23.14
N ALA A 933 28.33 -8.17 -22.36
CA ALA A 933 28.17 -6.81 -22.84
C ALA A 933 29.52 -6.12 -23.16
N GLY A 934 30.65 -6.82 -23.03
CA GLY A 934 31.98 -6.33 -23.37
C GLY A 934 32.73 -5.66 -22.21
N VAL A 935 32.25 -5.77 -20.97
CA VAL A 935 33.02 -5.33 -19.79
C VAL A 935 34.22 -6.26 -19.62
N ASP A 936 35.42 -5.67 -19.60
CA ASP A 936 36.66 -6.42 -19.41
C ASP A 936 36.67 -7.14 -18.04
N PHE A 937 37.20 -8.36 -17.99
CA PHE A 937 37.31 -9.13 -16.75
C PHE A 937 37.98 -8.34 -15.62
N HIS A 938 39.04 -7.59 -15.92
CA HIS A 938 39.76 -6.79 -14.94
C HIS A 938 39.03 -5.51 -14.53
N ALA A 939 38.00 -5.10 -15.28
CA ALA A 939 37.13 -3.98 -14.93
C ALA A 939 35.98 -4.39 -13.98
N LEU A 940 35.72 -5.69 -13.82
CA LEU A 940 34.81 -6.20 -12.80
C LEU A 940 35.34 -5.92 -11.39
N GLN A 941 34.46 -5.86 -10.40
CA GLN A 941 34.85 -5.75 -9.00
C GLN A 941 35.63 -7.00 -8.56
N PRO A 942 36.56 -6.91 -7.58
CA PRO A 942 37.33 -8.06 -7.12
C PRO A 942 36.50 -9.26 -6.65
N ILE A 943 35.27 -9.03 -6.16
CA ILE A 943 34.34 -10.10 -5.83
C ILE A 943 33.78 -10.79 -7.07
N GLU A 944 33.34 -10.01 -8.07
CA GLU A 944 32.82 -10.52 -9.35
C GLU A 944 33.91 -11.25 -10.16
N GLN A 945 35.15 -10.77 -10.15
CA GLN A 945 36.29 -11.47 -10.75
C GLN A 945 36.45 -12.87 -10.16
N ARG A 946 36.45 -12.98 -8.82
CA ARG A 946 36.50 -14.26 -8.12
C ARG A 946 35.28 -15.12 -8.44
N MET A 947 34.11 -14.50 -8.63
CA MET A 947 32.90 -15.21 -9.00
C MET A 947 32.98 -15.88 -10.36
N ILE A 948 33.43 -15.14 -11.36
CA ILE A 948 33.66 -15.69 -12.70
C ILE A 948 34.75 -16.77 -12.65
N GLN A 949 35.82 -16.58 -11.88
CA GLN A 949 36.87 -17.60 -11.75
C GLN A 949 36.33 -18.93 -11.17
N GLN A 950 35.57 -18.86 -10.09
CA GLN A 950 34.98 -20.05 -9.50
C GLN A 950 33.93 -20.70 -10.41
N LEU A 951 33.17 -19.90 -11.15
CA LEU A 951 32.17 -20.40 -12.09
C LEU A 951 32.82 -21.29 -13.15
N PHE A 952 33.92 -20.81 -13.75
CA PHE A 952 34.66 -21.55 -14.76
C PHE A 952 35.37 -22.79 -14.19
N ALA A 953 35.89 -22.70 -12.96
CA ALA A 953 36.47 -23.85 -12.28
C ALA A 953 35.45 -24.97 -12.07
N HIS A 954 34.21 -24.65 -11.66
CA HIS A 954 33.14 -25.65 -11.47
C HIS A 954 32.58 -26.23 -12.77
N LEU A 955 32.72 -25.51 -13.88
CA LEU A 955 32.29 -25.96 -15.20
C LEU A 955 33.39 -26.72 -15.97
N GLY A 956 34.60 -26.83 -15.41
CA GLY A 956 35.69 -27.64 -15.95
C GLY A 956 36.48 -26.97 -17.07
N GLN A 957 36.48 -25.64 -17.14
CA GLN A 957 37.27 -24.89 -18.12
C GLN A 957 38.74 -24.79 -17.67
N PRO A 958 39.71 -24.76 -18.61
CA PRO A 958 41.13 -24.89 -18.27
C PRO A 958 41.63 -23.68 -17.47
N LEU A 959 42.13 -23.97 -16.27
CA LEU A 959 43.05 -23.09 -15.56
C LEU A 959 44.40 -23.11 -16.28
N ASP A 960 45.15 -22.02 -16.25
CA ASP A 960 46.52 -22.03 -16.76
C ASP A 960 47.43 -22.93 -15.89
N ALA A 961 48.68 -23.10 -16.32
CA ALA A 961 49.66 -23.94 -15.62
C ALA A 961 49.98 -23.48 -14.18
N THR A 962 49.58 -22.27 -13.79
CA THR A 962 49.75 -21.73 -12.43
C THR A 962 48.51 -21.95 -11.55
N GLY A 963 47.45 -22.57 -12.10
CA GLY A 963 46.16 -22.67 -11.42
C GLY A 963 45.39 -21.35 -11.41
N THR A 964 45.85 -20.35 -12.17
CA THR A 964 45.16 -19.07 -12.33
C THR A 964 44.22 -19.19 -13.52
N LEU A 965 43.00 -18.67 -13.39
CA LEU A 965 42.08 -18.67 -14.52
C LEU A 965 42.65 -17.75 -15.61
N VAL A 966 42.81 -18.26 -16.83
CA VAL A 966 43.00 -17.39 -18.00
C VAL A 966 41.75 -16.50 -18.08
N PRO A 967 41.87 -15.16 -18.08
CA PRO A 967 40.71 -14.28 -18.14
C PRO A 967 39.76 -14.73 -19.24
N PRO A 968 38.50 -15.09 -18.92
CA PRO A 968 37.64 -15.73 -19.88
C PRO A 968 37.25 -14.70 -20.93
N ASN A 969 37.51 -15.01 -22.20
CA ASN A 969 37.07 -14.18 -23.30
C ASN A 969 35.54 -14.33 -23.51
N GLN A 970 34.95 -13.42 -24.28
CA GLN A 970 33.50 -13.40 -24.52
C GLN A 970 32.96 -14.74 -25.05
N THR A 971 33.73 -15.45 -25.90
CA THR A 971 33.37 -16.78 -26.42
C THR A 971 33.30 -17.83 -25.31
N ALA A 972 34.22 -17.81 -24.35
CA ALA A 972 34.22 -18.72 -23.22
C ALA A 972 33.02 -18.44 -22.28
N ILE A 973 32.63 -17.18 -22.13
CA ILE A 973 31.43 -16.78 -21.39
C ILE A 973 30.15 -17.26 -22.10
N GLN A 974 30.04 -17.05 -23.42
CA GLN A 974 28.90 -17.56 -24.22
C GLN A 974 28.75 -19.08 -24.11
N ALA A 975 29.86 -19.82 -24.13
CA ALA A 975 29.84 -21.28 -23.99
C ALA A 975 29.32 -21.75 -22.62
N VAL A 976 29.51 -20.95 -21.57
CA VAL A 976 29.01 -21.24 -20.21
C VAL A 976 27.53 -20.91 -20.06
N MET A 977 26.99 -19.93 -20.77
CA MET A 977 25.59 -19.49 -20.65
C MET A 977 24.58 -20.63 -20.83
N GLY A 978 24.81 -21.54 -21.78
CA GLY A 978 23.94 -22.71 -21.98
C GLY A 978 23.88 -23.67 -20.79
N ARG A 979 24.86 -23.59 -19.88
CA ARG A 979 24.96 -24.42 -18.66
C ARG A 979 24.52 -23.68 -17.39
N LEU A 980 24.10 -22.43 -17.51
CA LEU A 980 23.52 -21.68 -16.41
C LEU A 980 22.00 -21.81 -16.43
N ARG A 981 21.41 -21.83 -15.24
CA ARG A 981 19.98 -21.65 -15.02
C ARG A 981 19.78 -20.57 -13.97
N ALA A 982 18.72 -19.81 -14.09
CA ALA A 982 18.40 -18.76 -13.13
C ALA A 982 16.93 -18.86 -12.68
N PRO A 983 16.66 -18.78 -11.37
CA PRO A 983 15.29 -18.70 -10.86
C PRO A 983 14.51 -17.52 -11.44
N ALA A 984 13.18 -17.62 -11.48
CA ALA A 984 12.33 -16.57 -12.08
C ALA A 984 12.55 -15.19 -11.45
N THR A 985 12.77 -15.14 -10.13
CA THR A 985 13.11 -13.90 -9.42
C THR A 985 14.42 -13.30 -9.93
N VAL A 986 15.45 -14.11 -10.18
CA VAL A 986 16.74 -13.67 -10.74
C VAL A 986 16.58 -13.17 -12.17
N MET A 987 15.76 -13.84 -12.98
CA MET A 987 15.47 -13.44 -14.36
C MET A 987 14.81 -12.06 -14.41
N GLY A 988 13.86 -11.80 -13.51
CA GLY A 988 13.25 -10.48 -13.35
C GLY A 988 14.26 -9.39 -12.98
N GLU A 989 15.12 -9.65 -12.00
CA GLU A 989 16.08 -8.65 -11.51
C GLU A 989 17.20 -8.35 -12.52
N THR A 990 17.63 -9.37 -13.24
CA THR A 990 18.73 -9.23 -14.20
C THR A 990 18.25 -8.78 -15.57
N GLY A 991 16.97 -8.89 -15.92
CA GLY A 991 16.38 -8.75 -17.26
C GLY A 991 16.75 -7.51 -18.09
N VAL A 992 15.75 -6.68 -18.44
CA VAL A 992 15.79 -5.72 -19.58
C VAL A 992 16.85 -4.63 -19.44
N ASN A 993 17.28 -4.31 -18.22
CA ASN A 993 18.32 -3.30 -17.97
C ASN A 993 19.10 -3.62 -16.69
N ALA A 994 19.74 -4.80 -16.60
CA ALA A 994 20.73 -5.03 -15.55
C ALA A 994 21.75 -3.90 -15.63
N VAL A 995 21.95 -3.22 -14.50
CA VAL A 995 22.91 -2.13 -14.40
C VAL A 995 24.14 -2.69 -13.72
N HIS A 996 25.21 -2.88 -14.47
CA HIS A 996 26.50 -3.16 -13.87
C HIS A 996 27.14 -1.84 -13.43
N LYS A 997 27.54 -1.75 -12.16
CA LYS A 997 28.26 -0.59 -11.64
C LYS A 997 29.73 -1.00 -11.40
N PRO A 998 30.64 -0.74 -12.36
CA PRO A 998 32.04 -1.06 -12.18
C PRO A 998 32.65 -0.23 -11.04
N LEU A 999 33.76 -0.69 -10.49
CA LEU A 999 34.42 -0.04 -9.36
C LEU A 999 34.79 1.41 -9.72
N GLY A 1000 34.16 2.39 -9.08
CA GLY A 1000 34.39 3.83 -9.36
C GLY A 1000 33.77 4.38 -10.64
N GLY A 1001 32.98 3.58 -11.38
CA GLY A 1001 32.37 3.98 -12.65
C GLY A 1001 30.87 4.29 -12.59
N VAL A 1002 30.36 4.82 -13.70
CA VAL A 1002 28.93 5.05 -13.91
C VAL A 1002 28.25 3.71 -14.20
N ALA A 1003 27.06 3.54 -13.65
CA ALA A 1003 26.11 2.48 -14.01
C ALA A 1003 26.03 2.30 -15.54
N THR A 1004 26.43 1.13 -16.04
CA THR A 1004 26.34 0.78 -17.46
C THR A 1004 25.17 -0.18 -17.65
N ASP A 1005 24.28 0.15 -18.59
CA ASP A 1005 23.19 -0.72 -18.98
C ASP A 1005 23.73 -1.89 -19.79
N LEU A 1006 23.45 -3.12 -19.35
CA LEU A 1006 23.94 -4.34 -19.99
C LEU A 1006 23.13 -4.73 -21.23
N GLY A 1007 22.03 -4.04 -21.53
CA GLY A 1007 21.20 -4.26 -22.72
C GLY A 1007 20.62 -5.68 -22.84
N ALA A 1008 20.09 -6.00 -24.03
CA ALA A 1008 19.51 -7.31 -24.37
C ALA A 1008 20.57 -8.41 -24.63
N ALA A 1009 21.64 -8.45 -23.83
CA ALA A 1009 22.61 -9.55 -23.89
C ALA A 1009 21.94 -10.91 -23.71
N GLU A 1010 22.51 -11.97 -24.30
CA GLU A 1010 22.03 -13.36 -24.14
C GLU A 1010 21.78 -13.71 -22.68
N ARG A 1011 20.67 -14.38 -22.42
CA ARG A 1011 20.20 -14.77 -21.09
C ARG A 1011 20.22 -16.31 -20.95
N PRO A 1012 20.43 -16.84 -19.73
CA PRO A 1012 20.33 -18.27 -19.50
C PRO A 1012 18.86 -18.70 -19.55
N ALA A 1013 18.60 -19.97 -19.82
CA ALA A 1013 17.23 -20.48 -19.69
C ALA A 1013 16.73 -20.33 -18.24
N GLY A 1014 15.45 -20.02 -18.09
CA GLY A 1014 14.80 -19.98 -16.79
C GLY A 1014 14.83 -21.36 -16.12
N LEU A 1015 14.88 -21.39 -14.79
CA LEU A 1015 14.90 -22.64 -14.03
C LEU A 1015 13.49 -23.24 -13.94
N ALA A 1016 13.26 -24.41 -14.55
CA ALA A 1016 12.04 -25.16 -14.34
C ALA A 1016 11.98 -25.73 -12.91
N VAL A 1017 10.86 -25.52 -12.23
CA VAL A 1017 10.57 -26.07 -10.90
C VAL A 1017 9.55 -27.21 -11.01
N ASP A 1018 9.65 -28.22 -10.16
CA ASP A 1018 8.81 -29.42 -10.20
C ASP A 1018 7.50 -29.30 -9.42
N ILE A 1019 7.21 -28.11 -8.90
CA ILE A 1019 6.06 -27.83 -8.06
C ILE A 1019 5.41 -26.48 -8.41
N ASP A 1020 4.10 -26.38 -8.17
CA ASP A 1020 3.41 -25.10 -8.14
C ASP A 1020 3.96 -24.24 -6.98
N ARG A 1021 4.38 -23.01 -7.29
CA ARG A 1021 4.92 -22.06 -6.30
C ARG A 1021 3.86 -21.64 -5.28
N ASN A 1022 2.58 -21.75 -5.59
CA ASN A 1022 1.47 -21.53 -4.67
C ASN A 1022 1.05 -22.79 -3.89
N SER A 1023 1.80 -23.90 -4.02
CA SER A 1023 1.55 -25.11 -3.24
C SER A 1023 1.90 -24.92 -1.75
N ALA A 1024 1.28 -25.72 -0.90
CA ALA A 1024 1.58 -25.74 0.54
C ALA A 1024 3.05 -26.09 0.82
N ALA A 1025 3.65 -26.98 0.02
CA ALA A 1025 5.05 -27.39 0.19
C ALA A 1025 6.04 -26.27 -0.17
N TYR A 1026 5.76 -25.48 -1.21
CA TYR A 1026 6.59 -24.31 -1.53
C TYR A 1026 6.47 -23.22 -0.45
N ARG A 1027 5.25 -22.94 0.06
CA ARG A 1027 5.06 -22.02 1.19
C ARG A 1027 5.77 -22.48 2.46
N GLN A 1028 5.71 -23.77 2.79
CA GLN A 1028 6.44 -24.33 3.92
C GLN A 1028 7.95 -24.16 3.73
N MET A 1029 8.47 -24.37 2.52
CA MET A 1029 9.88 -24.13 2.22
C MET A 1029 10.28 -22.67 2.48
N LEU A 1030 9.47 -21.69 2.06
CA LEU A 1030 9.74 -20.28 2.34
C LEU A 1030 9.72 -19.96 3.84
N ALA A 1031 8.84 -20.59 4.62
CA ALA A 1031 8.77 -20.45 6.07
C ALA A 1031 9.98 -21.07 6.77
N ASP A 1032 10.43 -22.25 6.32
CA ASP A 1032 11.64 -22.87 6.87
C ASP A 1032 12.88 -22.03 6.55
N LEU A 1033 12.96 -21.49 5.32
CA LEU A 1033 14.01 -20.54 4.94
C LEU A 1033 13.93 -19.22 5.74
N GLU A 1034 12.77 -18.85 6.27
CA GLU A 1034 12.61 -17.70 7.18
C GLU A 1034 13.18 -17.98 8.58
N SER A 1035 13.19 -19.25 9.00
CA SER A 1035 13.62 -19.67 10.34
C SER A 1035 14.62 -20.83 10.26
N PRO A 1036 15.85 -20.59 9.76
CA PRO A 1036 16.85 -21.65 9.65
C PRO A 1036 17.17 -22.30 11.00
N PRO A 1037 17.48 -23.61 11.03
CA PRO A 1037 17.98 -24.25 12.24
C PRO A 1037 19.32 -23.63 12.67
N SER A 1038 19.64 -23.77 13.95
CA SER A 1038 20.92 -23.31 14.50
C SER A 1038 22.09 -23.99 13.78
N ARG A 1039 23.14 -23.22 13.51
CA ARG A 1039 24.33 -23.73 12.80
C ARG A 1039 25.06 -24.78 13.65
N PRO A 1040 25.59 -25.86 13.05
CA PRO A 1040 26.23 -26.95 13.79
C PRO A 1040 27.41 -26.54 14.69
N TRP A 1041 28.06 -25.42 14.36
CA TRP A 1041 29.27 -24.93 15.05
C TRP A 1041 29.04 -23.68 15.91
N THR A 1042 27.83 -23.13 15.95
CA THR A 1042 27.51 -22.07 16.91
C THR A 1042 27.01 -22.72 18.20
N PRO A 1043 27.61 -22.41 19.37
CA PRO A 1043 27.04 -22.85 20.65
C PRO A 1043 25.59 -22.37 20.72
N SER A 1044 24.71 -23.12 21.39
CA SER A 1044 23.27 -22.83 21.51
C SER A 1044 23.05 -21.42 22.06
N SER A 1045 23.01 -20.43 21.18
CA SER A 1045 22.80 -19.03 21.51
C SER A 1045 21.31 -18.78 21.57
N THR A 1046 20.87 -18.00 22.56
CA THR A 1046 19.47 -17.58 22.74
C THR A 1046 18.99 -16.58 21.69
N THR A 1047 19.83 -16.19 20.73
CA THR A 1047 19.46 -15.33 19.60
C THR A 1047 18.63 -16.11 18.59
N ALA A 1048 17.46 -15.56 18.26
CA ALA A 1048 16.55 -16.13 17.26
C ALA A 1048 17.28 -16.39 15.93
N PRO A 1049 16.95 -17.48 15.21
CA PRO A 1049 17.53 -17.75 13.91
C PRO A 1049 17.23 -16.62 12.94
N THR A 1050 18.25 -16.19 12.19
CA THR A 1050 18.12 -15.11 11.23
C THR A 1050 17.73 -15.66 9.85
N PRO A 1051 16.73 -15.10 9.13
CA PRO A 1051 16.19 -15.65 7.87
C PRO A 1051 17.22 -15.85 6.75
N VAL A 1052 17.15 -16.88 5.89
CA VAL A 1052 18.06 -16.99 4.72
C VAL A 1052 18.01 -15.71 3.87
N GLY A 1053 19.17 -15.08 3.63
CA GLY A 1053 19.28 -13.75 3.00
C GLY A 1053 19.27 -12.59 4.00
N ARG A 1054 18.84 -11.40 3.58
CA ARG A 1054 18.57 -10.29 4.52
C ARG A 1054 17.26 -10.55 5.30
N ALA A 1055 17.03 -9.85 6.42
CA ALA A 1055 15.82 -10.04 7.23
C ALA A 1055 14.52 -9.89 6.38
N GLU A 1056 14.49 -8.90 5.49
CA GLU A 1056 13.41 -8.69 4.51
C GLU A 1056 13.63 -9.42 3.16
N GLY A 1057 14.65 -10.27 3.07
CA GLY A 1057 15.13 -10.90 1.84
C GLY A 1057 14.24 -12.00 1.31
N ILE A 1058 12.94 -11.76 1.16
CA ILE A 1058 12.01 -12.72 0.55
C ILE A 1058 12.47 -13.17 -0.84
N ARG A 1059 13.17 -12.29 -1.57
CA ARG A 1059 13.79 -12.57 -2.87
C ARG A 1059 14.88 -13.64 -2.77
N ASP A 1060 15.76 -13.55 -1.78
CA ASP A 1060 16.80 -14.56 -1.57
C ASP A 1060 16.17 -15.93 -1.27
N ARG A 1061 15.10 -15.92 -0.48
CA ARG A 1061 14.35 -17.14 -0.12
C ARG A 1061 13.64 -17.77 -1.32
N THR A 1062 13.02 -16.97 -2.21
CA THR A 1062 12.39 -17.52 -3.43
C THR A 1062 13.43 -18.10 -4.39
N VAL A 1063 14.59 -17.47 -4.52
CA VAL A 1063 15.72 -17.98 -5.32
C VAL A 1063 16.20 -19.34 -4.80
N VAL A 1064 16.38 -19.47 -3.49
CA VAL A 1064 16.79 -20.74 -2.87
C VAL A 1064 15.69 -21.80 -2.93
N ALA A 1065 14.43 -21.42 -2.73
CA ALA A 1065 13.29 -22.33 -2.84
C ALA A 1065 13.16 -22.88 -4.26
N ASP A 1066 13.25 -22.01 -5.28
CA ASP A 1066 13.29 -22.42 -6.69
C ASP A 1066 14.46 -23.38 -6.96
N ALA A 1067 15.63 -23.13 -6.37
CA ALA A 1067 16.78 -24.02 -6.51
C ALA A 1067 16.57 -25.39 -5.84
N LEU A 1068 15.89 -25.45 -4.69
CA LEU A 1068 15.52 -26.69 -4.00
C LEU A 1068 14.45 -27.51 -4.74
N PHE A 1069 13.55 -26.84 -5.46
CA PHE A 1069 12.51 -27.44 -6.30
C PHE A 1069 12.90 -27.55 -7.78
N ALA A 1070 14.16 -27.30 -8.12
CA ALA A 1070 14.66 -27.40 -9.48
C ALA A 1070 14.38 -28.79 -10.08
N GLN A 1071 13.83 -28.83 -11.29
CA GLN A 1071 13.83 -30.03 -12.11
C GLN A 1071 15.26 -30.31 -12.57
N VAL A 1072 15.85 -31.43 -12.13
CA VAL A 1072 17.19 -31.85 -12.56
C VAL A 1072 17.09 -33.08 -13.45
N GLU A 1073 17.65 -33.02 -14.65
CA GLU A 1073 17.67 -34.16 -15.57
C GLU A 1073 18.38 -35.36 -14.93
N GLY A 1074 17.72 -36.52 -14.94
CA GLY A 1074 18.25 -37.73 -14.30
C GLY A 1074 18.14 -37.77 -12.77
N GLY A 1075 17.46 -36.80 -12.14
CA GLY A 1075 17.22 -36.80 -10.68
C GLY A 1075 18.46 -36.50 -9.83
N GLY A 1076 19.45 -35.81 -10.42
CA GLY A 1076 20.65 -35.37 -9.71
C GLY A 1076 20.36 -34.31 -8.63
N VAL A 1077 21.38 -34.01 -7.81
CA VAL A 1077 21.31 -32.92 -6.83
C VAL A 1077 21.51 -31.59 -7.55
N ALA A 1078 20.57 -30.67 -7.39
CA ALA A 1078 20.69 -29.32 -7.94
C ALA A 1078 21.94 -28.62 -7.37
N ARG A 1079 22.61 -27.82 -8.19
CA ARG A 1079 23.84 -27.11 -7.81
C ARG A 1079 23.56 -25.61 -7.81
N PHE A 1080 23.50 -25.01 -6.63
CA PHE A 1080 23.21 -23.59 -6.45
C PHE A 1080 24.47 -22.84 -6.06
N MET A 1081 24.78 -21.82 -6.83
CA MET A 1081 25.98 -21.02 -6.72
C MET A 1081 25.61 -19.61 -6.29
N THR A 1082 26.11 -19.18 -5.12
CA THR A 1082 25.76 -17.87 -4.54
C THR A 1082 26.95 -17.11 -3.98
N ALA A 1083 26.97 -15.80 -4.27
CA ALA A 1083 27.93 -14.85 -3.70
C ALA A 1083 27.39 -14.14 -2.45
N ASP A 1084 26.10 -14.31 -2.13
CA ASP A 1084 25.55 -13.74 -0.91
C ASP A 1084 26.01 -14.55 0.31
N GLY A 1085 26.91 -13.94 1.09
CA GLY A 1085 27.44 -14.55 2.29
C GLY A 1085 26.37 -14.88 3.33
N ASN A 1086 25.28 -14.11 3.42
CA ASN A 1086 24.17 -14.42 4.32
C ASN A 1086 23.41 -15.66 3.84
N VAL A 1087 23.18 -15.80 2.54
CA VAL A 1087 22.53 -16.99 1.98
C VAL A 1087 23.40 -18.22 2.22
N PHE A 1088 24.67 -18.16 1.82
CA PHE A 1088 25.62 -19.26 1.98
C PHE A 1088 25.78 -19.67 3.46
N GLU A 1089 26.02 -18.72 4.35
CA GLU A 1089 26.22 -18.99 5.77
C GLU A 1089 24.97 -19.57 6.46
N ARG A 1090 23.78 -19.04 6.16
CA ARG A 1090 22.54 -19.46 6.81
C ARG A 1090 22.07 -20.82 6.32
N LEU A 1091 22.28 -21.14 5.04
CA LEU A 1091 21.96 -22.46 4.50
C LEU A 1091 22.76 -23.60 5.16
N ALA A 1092 23.92 -23.29 5.73
CA ALA A 1092 24.72 -24.29 6.43
C ALA A 1092 24.06 -24.84 7.70
N GLY A 1093 22.99 -24.21 8.21
CA GLY A 1093 22.14 -24.78 9.26
C GLY A 1093 21.52 -26.14 8.86
N TRP A 1094 21.28 -26.35 7.56
CA TRP A 1094 20.73 -27.60 7.02
C TRP A 1094 21.77 -28.51 6.37
N ALA A 1095 23.06 -28.22 6.55
CA ALA A 1095 24.11 -28.99 5.90
C ALA A 1095 24.12 -30.45 6.38
N VAL A 1096 24.15 -31.39 5.44
CA VAL A 1096 24.33 -32.83 5.72
C VAL A 1096 25.73 -33.09 6.27
N SER A 1097 26.72 -32.40 5.72
CA SER A 1097 28.11 -32.37 6.20
C SER A 1097 28.75 -31.04 5.84
N VAL A 1098 29.34 -30.36 6.83
CA VAL A 1098 30.01 -29.07 6.63
C VAL A 1098 31.19 -28.96 7.58
N THR A 1099 32.34 -28.56 7.06
CA THR A 1099 33.52 -28.28 7.88
C THR A 1099 33.32 -26.93 8.56
N PRO A 1100 33.35 -26.85 9.91
CA PRO A 1100 33.18 -25.60 10.61
C PRO A 1100 34.21 -24.54 10.18
N PRO A 1101 33.83 -23.26 10.11
CA PRO A 1101 34.79 -22.20 9.85
C PRO A 1101 35.76 -22.09 11.03
N ALA A 1102 37.07 -22.02 10.74
CA ALA A 1102 38.07 -21.73 11.77
C ALA A 1102 37.80 -20.37 12.44
N ALA A 1103 38.23 -20.19 13.69
CA ALA A 1103 38.25 -18.87 14.31
C ALA A 1103 39.28 -17.98 13.60
N GLY A 1104 38.96 -16.70 13.38
CA GLY A 1104 39.88 -15.77 12.72
C GLY A 1104 39.18 -14.54 12.15
N SER A 1105 39.94 -13.67 11.50
CA SER A 1105 39.42 -12.45 10.84
C SER A 1105 38.55 -12.76 9.61
N GLY A 1106 37.71 -11.80 9.21
CA GLY A 1106 36.78 -11.90 8.08
C GLY A 1106 35.33 -12.17 8.48
N SER A 1107 34.43 -12.29 7.50
CA SER A 1107 33.05 -12.72 7.75
C SER A 1107 32.98 -14.22 8.05
N VAL A 1108 31.94 -14.67 8.76
CA VAL A 1108 31.73 -16.11 9.00
C VAL A 1108 31.54 -16.84 7.67
N ALA A 1109 30.75 -16.28 6.75
CA ALA A 1109 30.60 -16.77 5.38
C ALA A 1109 31.93 -16.98 4.64
N SER A 1110 32.85 -16.00 4.68
CA SER A 1110 34.18 -16.09 4.06
C SER A 1110 35.05 -17.20 4.65
N ARG A 1111 34.99 -17.38 5.98
CA ARG A 1111 35.71 -18.48 6.65
C ARG A 1111 35.08 -19.83 6.33
N LEU A 1112 33.76 -19.88 6.23
CA LEU A 1112 33.02 -21.09 5.90
C LEU A 1112 33.30 -21.52 4.46
N ALA A 1113 33.34 -20.57 3.52
CA ALA A 1113 33.67 -20.80 2.12
C ALA A 1113 35.09 -21.35 1.96
N ARG A 1114 36.07 -20.80 2.71
CA ARG A 1114 37.45 -21.33 2.74
C ARG A 1114 37.54 -22.75 3.30
N ALA A 1115 36.73 -23.07 4.30
CA ALA A 1115 36.68 -24.42 4.87
C ALA A 1115 35.96 -25.44 3.95
N ASN A 1116 35.07 -24.96 3.07
CA ASN A 1116 34.26 -25.78 2.17
C ASN A 1116 34.32 -25.24 0.73
N PRO A 1117 35.49 -25.28 0.06
CA PRO A 1117 35.68 -24.64 -1.25
C PRO A 1117 34.88 -25.29 -2.37
N ALA A 1118 34.47 -26.56 -2.21
CA ALA A 1118 33.58 -27.26 -3.13
C ALA A 1118 32.09 -27.06 -2.81
N GLY A 1119 31.77 -26.25 -1.79
CA GLY A 1119 30.44 -26.13 -1.22
C GLY A 1119 30.09 -27.24 -0.24
N PHE A 1120 28.82 -27.29 0.14
CA PHE A 1120 28.25 -28.35 0.97
C PHE A 1120 26.83 -28.65 0.53
N GLU A 1121 26.41 -29.90 0.77
CA GLU A 1121 25.05 -30.32 0.50
C GLU A 1121 24.14 -30.00 1.68
N ILE A 1122 22.97 -29.43 1.41
CA ILE A 1122 21.91 -29.20 2.40
C ILE A 1122 20.71 -30.09 2.13
N MET A 1123 19.94 -30.36 3.20
CA MET A 1123 18.67 -31.05 3.11
C MET A 1123 17.57 -30.29 3.83
N VAL A 1124 16.56 -29.82 3.07
CA VAL A 1124 15.39 -29.11 3.60
C VAL A 1124 14.14 -29.84 3.15
N ASN A 1125 13.32 -30.33 4.09
CA ASN A 1125 12.10 -31.10 3.80
C ASN A 1125 12.31 -32.25 2.80
N GLY A 1126 13.44 -32.96 2.89
CA GLY A 1126 13.78 -34.07 1.99
C GLY A 1126 14.27 -33.66 0.60
N ARG A 1127 14.35 -32.35 0.29
CA ARG A 1127 14.98 -31.82 -0.93
C ARG A 1127 16.46 -31.57 -0.69
N ARG A 1128 17.29 -31.92 -1.68
CA ARG A 1128 18.75 -31.82 -1.62
C ARG A 1128 19.23 -30.70 -2.53
N LEU A 1129 20.17 -29.89 -2.04
CA LEU A 1129 20.81 -28.82 -2.81
C LEU A 1129 22.30 -28.77 -2.48
N LEU A 1130 23.16 -28.78 -3.50
CA LEU A 1130 24.58 -28.50 -3.33
C LEU A 1130 24.80 -26.99 -3.40
N VAL A 1131 25.12 -26.37 -2.27
CA VAL A 1131 25.35 -24.92 -2.17
C VAL A 1131 26.84 -24.64 -2.32
N ILE A 1132 27.19 -23.87 -3.35
CA ILE A 1132 28.56 -23.54 -3.75
C ILE A 1132 28.81 -22.06 -3.46
N PRO A 1133 29.80 -21.72 -2.60
CA PRO A 1133 30.11 -20.34 -2.28
C PRO A 1133 30.84 -19.66 -3.43
N VAL A 1134 30.64 -18.35 -3.53
CA VAL A 1134 31.30 -17.55 -4.56
C VAL A 1134 31.87 -16.23 -4.05
N GLY A 1135 33.16 -15.97 -4.28
CA GLY A 1135 33.78 -14.67 -4.04
C GLY A 1135 33.89 -14.25 -2.56
N LEU A 1136 33.52 -15.14 -1.62
CA LEU A 1136 33.48 -14.88 -0.18
C LEU A 1136 34.85 -14.85 0.50
#